data_AF-A0A4W5KTM5-F1
#
_entry.id   AF-A0A4W5KTM5-F1
#
_cell.length_a   1.000
_cell.length_b   1.000
_cell.length_c   1.000
_cell.angle_alpha   90.00
_cell.angle_beta   90.00
_cell.angle_gamma   90.00
#
_symmetry.space_group_name_H-M   'P 1'
#
loop_
_entity.id
_entity.type
_entity.pdbx_description
1 polymer ?
#
loop_
_entity_poly.entity_id
_entity_poly.type
_entity_poly.pdbx_seq_one_letter_code
_entity_poly.pdbx_strand_id
1 'polypeptide(L)'
;MPWWFTMGPARGWLLGLVLLLLGTQAAPSLSGEEGKLVRTIRVRRQAPSDGPTSPSNNQTIKEQPMVFNHVYNINVPLESLCSVDSAVPPPSQATRGAVSSGGGATEFTEQTVDADSQVTFTHRINIPKQACACPTANIVQQLAIRIEMLEREVSLLRTQCSSGNCGCGESSSMGHLDFIPQCSGHGSFKMDLCGCVCENGWTGKNCSEPHCPDDCSGQGVCMEGECVCDRDFGGDNCSEPRCPADCSGRGLCMDGECICEENFTGEDCTLGRCLNDCSDQGLCTNGTCQCRPGYVGEDCSLAYCANNCSQKGICKEGFCVCQNGFAGEDCSAVSPALNLRMRGVTEHTIDLEWEGSVLMTDYLVTYVATSPGGVQLEIRIPGNTTTCSIPDLEPGIEYNINVYAVLNNVISAPTNTQVSTYLSNPDGLLFKSITETSVEVQWQPFYYSFDGWEISFIPKDNDGGMTAQLPSTITSFHQTGLRPGEEYTVNLVALRDQGRSQPVSATVTTLIDGPTQLIVRDVSDSVAFVQWTNPKAKMDQIVLRYGLVGGDRPKTTFRLQPTLSQYSLQMLRPGSRYEVSISGVRKGNESGTISTEFSTEIDAPKNLRVLSKFSTTLELEWDNSEAEVEGYQVVYSTLAGDLYEKVIVPLNNGPTSKTTLTNLLPGTEYGIGISAMLGTNQSSPATMNARTGLDVPMDLTVTASTDNTITLLWGVVQGPIDHYMVTYTSSSGLTTEVTVPKDVTTTTLNDLEPGTEYTITVAAQRGRQQSTGATIDGFTGFRPIIALYLSDVTWDSVMVAWSAPAPPADLYILTYSSEDGTDTSKVTLDGSKTRSSIKGLLPSTEYTVSLITIQGEVKSEAVTATLTTGMDPPKEMTVSYATEDSVIISWLRPFTPFDYYKMSYQSARVDSVVIDNDVTNYTLSSLHPATEYEINLNVVRGSQESKSITTSVFTAMDMPMELTALNITPQGALLRWNPPLSSVDNYVFTLTCNQVTANTFLVEGVKQEHQLSKLKPSTTYSVALYATKGPQTSGTVIANFETPMDAPLNLTASEVNHRSALISWQPPIADIDNYMLTYKSVDGNRKELILDAEDTWIRLEGLAETTEYTVRLQAARGLETSVIVSTAFTTGNRLFATPQNCAQHLLNGESLNGVYTIYINRDANQGVQVYCDMTTDGGGWIVSVSYTWWQNPC
;
A
#
# COMPACT_ATOMS: atom_id res chain seq x y z
N MET A 1 -53.15 -16.49 11.36
CA MET A 1 -54.60 -16.43 11.09
C MET A 1 -55.29 -16.11 12.41
N PRO A 2 -56.42 -15.36 12.46
CA PRO A 2 -56.98 -14.40 11.48
C PRO A 2 -56.15 -13.08 11.46
N TRP A 3 -56.26 -12.04 10.61
CA TRP A 3 -57.35 -11.36 9.84
C TRP A 3 -58.19 -10.36 10.67
N TRP A 4 -58.47 -9.10 10.25
CA TRP A 4 -57.95 -8.24 9.16
C TRP A 4 -58.40 -6.75 9.35
N PHE A 5 -58.25 -5.89 8.31
CA PHE A 5 -58.53 -4.42 8.20
C PHE A 5 -57.37 -3.44 8.58
N THR A 6 -57.26 -2.25 7.98
CA THR A 6 -56.73 -1.89 6.62
C THR A 6 -56.69 -0.36 6.39
N MET A 7 -55.83 0.13 5.48
CA MET A 7 -55.66 1.54 4.99
C MET A 7 -54.96 2.51 5.98
N GLY A 8 -54.24 3.58 5.55
CA GLY A 8 -54.05 4.16 4.20
C GLY A 8 -52.71 4.93 3.98
N PRO A 9 -52.46 5.57 2.81
CA PRO A 9 -51.10 5.56 2.20
C PRO A 9 -50.54 6.86 1.52
N ALA A 10 -49.24 6.84 1.16
CA ALA A 10 -48.59 7.54 0.02
C ALA A 10 -47.29 6.78 -0.38
N ARG A 11 -47.03 6.29 -1.62
CA ARG A 11 -46.68 6.97 -2.90
C ARG A 11 -45.37 7.79 -2.84
N GLY A 12 -44.30 7.55 -3.60
CA GLY A 12 -43.92 6.46 -4.55
C GLY A 12 -44.02 6.78 -6.05
N TRP A 13 -43.05 6.33 -6.89
CA TRP A 13 -43.05 6.05 -8.36
C TRP A 13 -41.77 5.19 -8.67
N LEU A 14 -41.76 4.04 -9.39
CA LEU A 14 -42.13 3.67 -10.79
C LEU A 14 -41.05 4.11 -11.82
N LEU A 15 -40.55 3.35 -12.83
CA LEU A 15 -40.73 1.99 -13.43
C LEU A 15 -39.42 1.62 -14.23
N GLY A 16 -39.16 0.42 -14.80
CA GLY A 16 -39.84 -0.89 -14.78
C GLY A 16 -39.55 -1.79 -16.03
N LEU A 17 -39.50 -3.12 -15.83
CA LEU A 17 -39.65 -4.26 -16.79
C LEU A 17 -38.66 -4.49 -17.99
N VAL A 18 -38.59 -5.64 -18.71
CA VAL A 18 -38.47 -7.11 -18.37
C VAL A 18 -38.80 -8.05 -19.58
N LEU A 19 -38.12 -9.23 -19.70
CA LEU A 19 -38.38 -10.46 -20.55
C LEU A 19 -38.11 -10.56 -22.10
N LEU A 20 -37.16 -11.45 -22.44
CA LEU A 20 -37.17 -12.63 -23.37
C LEU A 20 -37.44 -12.63 -24.92
N LEU A 21 -36.46 -13.27 -25.63
CA LEU A 21 -36.53 -14.40 -26.61
C LEU A 21 -36.71 -14.27 -28.16
N LEU A 22 -35.77 -14.95 -28.86
CA LEU A 22 -35.85 -15.77 -30.10
C LEU A 22 -35.95 -15.13 -31.52
N GLY A 23 -35.19 -15.72 -32.47
CA GLY A 23 -35.35 -15.51 -33.93
C GLY A 23 -34.21 -16.04 -34.83
N THR A 24 -34.30 -17.31 -35.29
CA THR A 24 -33.33 -18.06 -36.13
C THR A 24 -32.96 -17.38 -37.48
N GLN A 25 -31.84 -17.65 -38.19
CA GLN A 25 -31.08 -18.90 -38.45
C GLN A 25 -29.53 -18.65 -38.31
N ALA A 26 -28.50 -19.31 -38.92
CA ALA A 26 -28.35 -20.29 -40.02
C ALA A 26 -27.05 -21.16 -39.91
N ALA A 27 -26.52 -21.70 -41.03
CA ALA A 27 -25.48 -22.78 -41.12
C ALA A 27 -24.66 -22.65 -42.46
N PRO A 28 -23.67 -23.51 -42.83
CA PRO A 28 -23.19 -24.80 -42.24
C PRO A 28 -21.64 -24.84 -42.00
N SER A 29 -20.95 -25.94 -41.64
CA SER A 29 -21.26 -27.39 -41.58
C SER A 29 -20.43 -28.18 -40.53
N LEU A 30 -21.06 -29.17 -39.86
CA LEU A 30 -20.62 -30.54 -39.41
C LEU A 30 -19.12 -30.87 -39.12
N SER A 31 -18.74 -31.75 -38.18
CA SER A 31 -19.46 -32.62 -37.18
C SER A 31 -18.48 -33.17 -36.09
N GLY A 32 -18.99 -33.87 -35.05
CA GLY A 32 -18.22 -34.41 -33.89
C GLY A 32 -17.35 -35.67 -34.15
N GLU A 33 -16.97 -36.49 -33.16
CA GLU A 33 -17.34 -36.57 -31.73
C GLU A 33 -16.30 -37.42 -30.91
N GLU A 34 -16.39 -37.44 -29.57
CA GLU A 34 -15.77 -38.32 -28.53
C GLU A 34 -14.32 -38.93 -28.63
N GLY A 35 -13.63 -39.03 -27.46
CA GLY A 35 -13.09 -40.35 -27.02
C GLY A 35 -11.58 -40.69 -27.03
N LYS A 36 -10.85 -40.31 -25.95
CA LYS A 36 -9.71 -41.04 -25.29
C LYS A 36 -8.38 -41.42 -26.03
N LEU A 37 -7.29 -41.29 -25.25
CA LEU A 37 -5.98 -41.99 -25.26
C LEU A 37 -4.90 -41.71 -26.36
N VAL A 38 -3.76 -41.16 -25.90
CA VAL A 38 -2.36 -41.69 -26.01
C VAL A 38 -1.88 -42.31 -27.36
N ARG A 39 -0.86 -41.70 -28.01
CA ARG A 39 0.56 -42.17 -27.97
C ARG A 39 1.58 -41.18 -28.61
N THR A 40 2.86 -41.54 -28.48
CA THR A 40 4.10 -40.75 -28.64
C THR A 40 4.83 -40.93 -30.00
N ILE A 41 5.87 -40.08 -30.24
CA ILE A 41 7.15 -40.38 -30.96
C ILE A 41 7.27 -40.13 -32.50
N ARG A 42 8.15 -39.16 -32.86
CA ARG A 42 9.22 -39.12 -33.94
C ARG A 42 8.87 -39.39 -35.44
N VAL A 43 9.63 -39.02 -36.51
CA VAL A 43 10.76 -38.07 -36.83
C VAL A 43 10.98 -38.04 -38.37
N ARG A 44 11.30 -36.89 -38.98
CA ARG A 44 12.31 -36.69 -40.08
C ARG A 44 12.51 -35.18 -40.34
N ARG A 45 13.74 -34.60 -40.37
CA ARG A 45 14.63 -34.34 -41.54
C ARG A 45 13.89 -33.92 -42.83
N GLN A 46 14.33 -32.91 -43.60
CA GLN A 46 15.70 -32.35 -43.79
C GLN A 46 15.68 -30.86 -44.23
N ALA A 47 16.86 -30.19 -44.27
CA ALA A 47 17.04 -28.80 -44.76
C ALA A 47 17.23 -28.72 -46.30
N PRO A 48 17.32 -27.52 -46.91
CA PRO A 48 18.66 -26.91 -47.13
C PRO A 48 18.74 -25.34 -47.02
N SER A 49 19.86 -24.81 -47.51
CA SER A 49 20.48 -23.45 -47.53
C SER A 49 19.60 -22.24 -47.99
N ASP A 50 19.96 -20.96 -47.81
CA ASP A 50 21.13 -20.19 -48.32
C ASP A 50 21.57 -18.96 -47.45
N GLY A 51 22.59 -18.21 -47.90
CA GLY A 51 23.08 -16.90 -47.39
C GLY A 51 24.02 -16.25 -48.44
N PRO A 52 25.04 -15.41 -48.11
CA PRO A 52 25.20 -14.39 -47.05
C PRO A 52 25.73 -13.02 -47.59
N THR A 53 25.88 -11.95 -46.78
CA THR A 53 27.00 -10.94 -46.88
C THR A 53 27.04 -9.84 -45.78
N SER A 54 28.22 -9.69 -45.15
CA SER A 54 28.99 -8.52 -44.63
C SER A 54 28.50 -7.05 -44.73
N PRO A 55 29.08 -6.06 -43.97
CA PRO A 55 30.03 -6.13 -42.83
C PRO A 55 29.77 -5.18 -41.61
N SER A 56 30.59 -5.38 -40.57
CA SER A 56 30.98 -4.50 -39.43
C SER A 56 30.50 -3.03 -39.34
N ASN A 57 30.01 -2.64 -38.14
CA ASN A 57 30.53 -1.44 -37.45
C ASN A 57 30.31 -1.50 -35.93
N ASN A 58 31.12 -0.74 -35.16
CA ASN A 58 30.96 -0.59 -33.70
C ASN A 58 29.99 0.56 -33.37
N GLN A 59 28.98 0.32 -32.52
CA GLN A 59 28.82 1.07 -31.25
C GLN A 59 27.65 0.57 -30.38
N THR A 60 27.94 0.52 -29.09
CA THR A 60 27.10 0.20 -27.93
C THR A 60 25.73 0.89 -27.88
N ILE A 61 24.67 0.11 -27.61
CA ILE A 61 23.48 0.54 -26.88
C ILE A 61 23.29 -0.42 -25.69
N LYS A 62 22.79 0.10 -24.55
CA LYS A 62 22.62 -0.65 -23.30
C LYS A 62 21.30 -1.42 -23.27
N GLU A 63 21.36 -2.67 -22.81
CA GLU A 63 20.25 -3.31 -22.08
C GLU A 63 20.76 -3.75 -20.70
N GLN A 64 19.84 -3.98 -19.75
CA GLN A 64 20.16 -4.06 -18.32
C GLN A 64 20.36 -5.51 -17.85
N PRO A 65 21.34 -5.80 -16.97
CA PRO A 65 21.37 -7.07 -16.25
C PRO A 65 20.21 -7.15 -15.24
N MET A 66 19.57 -8.32 -15.13
CA MET A 66 18.55 -8.56 -14.09
C MET A 66 19.22 -8.68 -12.72
N VAL A 67 18.87 -7.79 -11.79
CA VAL A 67 19.35 -7.83 -10.40
C VAL A 67 18.46 -8.76 -9.57
N PHE A 68 18.99 -9.92 -9.19
CA PHE A 68 18.38 -10.76 -8.17
C PHE A 68 18.79 -10.24 -6.78
N ASN A 69 17.85 -9.61 -6.08
CA ASN A 69 18.08 -9.02 -4.77
C ASN A 69 17.42 -9.91 -3.70
N HIS A 70 18.18 -10.47 -2.77
CA HIS A 70 17.67 -11.36 -1.72
C HIS A 70 18.02 -10.81 -0.34
N VAL A 71 17.01 -10.56 0.49
CA VAL A 71 17.15 -9.87 1.78
C VAL A 71 16.69 -10.79 2.91
N TYR A 72 17.62 -11.25 3.73
CA TYR A 72 17.32 -12.02 4.94
C TYR A 72 17.23 -11.09 6.16
N ASN A 73 16.03 -10.94 6.72
CA ASN A 73 15.84 -10.40 8.07
C ASN A 73 15.95 -11.53 9.09
N ILE A 74 17.08 -11.62 9.80
CA ILE A 74 17.28 -12.59 10.88
C ILE A 74 16.76 -12.00 12.20
N ASN A 75 15.54 -12.36 12.58
CA ASN A 75 15.05 -12.15 13.94
C ASN A 75 15.54 -13.27 14.85
N VAL A 76 16.40 -12.96 15.81
CA VAL A 76 16.88 -13.93 16.81
C VAL A 76 15.82 -14.09 17.91
N PRO A 77 15.32 -15.31 18.19
CA PRO A 77 14.38 -15.54 19.28
C PRO A 77 15.01 -15.29 20.66
N LEU A 78 14.20 -14.82 21.60
CA LEU A 78 14.51 -14.82 23.03
C LEU A 78 13.88 -16.04 23.68
N GLU A 79 14.69 -16.93 24.25
CA GLU A 79 14.60 -17.26 25.68
C GLU A 79 15.85 -18.01 26.17
N SER A 80 16.04 -18.04 27.49
CA SER A 80 17.20 -18.63 28.17
C SER A 80 16.89 -20.05 28.65
N LEU A 81 17.82 -20.82 29.23
CA LEU A 81 18.25 -20.68 30.63
C LEU A 81 19.59 -21.38 30.89
N CYS A 82 20.38 -20.80 31.79
CA CYS A 82 21.32 -21.51 32.66
C CYS A 82 21.30 -20.82 34.03
N SER A 83 21.33 -21.60 35.11
CA SER A 83 21.13 -21.08 36.48
C SER A 83 22.39 -20.43 37.08
N VAL A 84 22.19 -19.69 38.16
CA VAL A 84 23.20 -18.96 38.94
C VAL A 84 23.57 -19.76 40.21
N ASP A 85 24.80 -19.60 40.69
CA ASP A 85 25.11 -19.79 42.11
C ASP A 85 26.14 -18.74 42.59
N SER A 86 26.22 -18.43 43.90
CA SER A 86 26.72 -17.12 44.40
C SER A 86 27.64 -17.12 45.63
N ALA A 87 28.70 -16.28 45.63
CA ALA A 87 29.47 -15.92 46.84
C ALA A 87 30.30 -14.59 46.77
N VAL A 88 29.72 -13.45 47.20
CA VAL A 88 30.12 -12.65 48.41
C VAL A 88 31.63 -12.47 48.76
N PRO A 89 32.18 -11.28 49.15
CA PRO A 89 31.74 -9.87 49.02
C PRO A 89 32.88 -8.83 48.61
N PRO A 90 33.21 -7.65 49.24
CA PRO A 90 33.57 -6.39 48.53
C PRO A 90 35.02 -5.86 48.90
N PRO A 91 35.47 -4.56 48.82
CA PRO A 91 34.77 -3.30 48.50
C PRO A 91 35.53 -2.15 47.75
N SER A 92 34.79 -1.04 47.55
CA SER A 92 35.19 0.39 47.68
C SER A 92 35.94 1.16 46.57
N GLN A 93 35.34 2.33 46.23
CA GLN A 93 35.96 3.65 45.91
C GLN A 93 36.82 3.81 44.63
N ALA A 94 36.82 4.95 43.91
CA ALA A 94 35.96 6.14 43.94
C ALA A 94 36.16 7.05 42.69
N THR A 95 35.20 7.97 42.44
CA THR A 95 35.33 9.28 41.72
C THR A 95 35.76 9.35 40.23
N ARG A 96 35.40 10.36 39.42
CA ARG A 96 34.16 11.20 39.30
C ARG A 96 34.22 12.08 38.02
N GLY A 97 33.15 12.12 37.22
CA GLY A 97 32.92 13.14 36.17
C GLY A 97 33.64 12.94 34.81
N ALA A 98 33.24 13.61 33.73
CA ALA A 98 32.09 14.51 33.55
C ALA A 98 31.60 14.66 32.08
N VAL A 99 30.27 14.66 31.89
CA VAL A 99 29.45 15.53 31.01
C VAL A 99 29.86 15.79 29.54
N SER A 100 29.12 15.18 28.61
CA SER A 100 28.78 15.63 27.22
C SER A 100 29.93 15.90 26.22
N SER A 101 29.80 15.74 24.89
CA SER A 101 28.61 15.77 24.02
C SER A 101 28.90 15.18 22.63
N GLY A 102 27.85 14.72 21.92
CA GLY A 102 27.73 14.90 20.46
C GLY A 102 28.16 13.75 19.52
N GLY A 103 27.22 13.37 18.63
CA GLY A 103 27.52 12.97 17.25
C GLY A 103 27.74 11.49 16.93
N GLY A 104 27.38 11.11 15.69
CA GLY A 104 27.88 9.91 15.02
C GLY A 104 27.05 8.63 15.18
N ALA A 105 26.13 8.39 14.26
CA ALA A 105 25.75 7.02 13.92
C ALA A 105 26.74 6.49 12.87
N THR A 106 27.45 5.41 13.17
CA THR A 106 28.36 4.74 12.24
C THR A 106 27.68 3.52 11.63
N GLU A 107 27.19 3.64 10.39
CA GLU A 107 26.96 2.43 9.58
C GLU A 107 28.32 1.77 9.26
N PHE A 108 28.34 0.44 9.32
CA PHE A 108 29.44 -0.36 8.78
C PHE A 108 28.94 -1.03 7.51
N THR A 109 29.50 -0.63 6.38
CA THR A 109 29.28 -1.23 5.05
C THR A 109 30.63 -1.59 4.47
N GLU A 110 30.84 -2.89 4.27
CA GLU A 110 32.02 -3.42 3.59
C GLU A 110 31.62 -3.95 2.22
N GLN A 111 32.39 -3.60 1.19
CA GLN A 111 32.19 -4.03 -0.18
C GLN A 111 33.46 -4.69 -0.69
N THR A 112 33.42 -6.01 -0.86
CA THR A 112 34.42 -6.74 -1.64
C THR A 112 34.00 -6.73 -3.11
N VAL A 113 34.94 -6.37 -3.99
CA VAL A 113 34.73 -6.36 -5.44
C VAL A 113 35.66 -7.41 -6.03
N ASP A 114 35.09 -8.44 -6.66
CA ASP A 114 35.81 -9.41 -7.47
C ASP A 114 35.61 -9.07 -8.96
N ALA A 115 36.66 -9.22 -9.78
CA ALA A 115 36.77 -8.50 -11.04
C ALA A 115 35.96 -9.09 -12.21
N ASP A 116 35.62 -10.38 -12.15
CA ASP A 116 35.18 -11.17 -13.32
C ASP A 116 33.84 -11.92 -13.14
N SER A 117 32.96 -11.53 -12.20
CA SER A 117 31.59 -12.08 -12.16
C SER A 117 30.51 -11.13 -11.63
N GLN A 118 29.33 -11.13 -12.28
CA GLN A 118 28.21 -10.21 -11.99
C GLN A 118 27.25 -10.74 -10.90
N VAL A 119 27.73 -10.97 -9.68
CA VAL A 119 26.86 -11.23 -8.51
C VAL A 119 27.39 -10.49 -7.28
N THR A 120 26.57 -9.59 -6.71
CA THR A 120 26.86 -8.90 -5.44
C THR A 120 25.95 -9.40 -4.32
N PHE A 121 26.54 -9.81 -3.21
CA PHE A 121 25.84 -10.12 -1.97
C PHE A 121 25.98 -8.95 -0.98
N THR A 122 24.88 -8.52 -0.38
CA THR A 122 24.87 -7.42 0.61
C THR A 122 24.23 -7.87 1.91
N HIS A 123 25.03 -7.95 2.97
CA HIS A 123 24.56 -8.25 4.32
C HIS A 123 24.30 -6.94 5.08
N ARG A 124 23.16 -6.84 5.78
CA ARG A 124 22.82 -5.67 6.61
C ARG A 124 22.23 -6.12 7.95
N ILE A 125 23.05 -6.10 8.99
CA ILE A 125 22.70 -6.62 10.33
C ILE A 125 22.43 -5.43 11.26
N ASN A 126 21.20 -5.34 11.80
CA ASN A 126 20.82 -4.32 12.77
C ASN A 126 20.76 -4.93 14.19
N ILE A 127 21.61 -4.45 15.10
CA ILE A 127 21.64 -4.90 16.50
C ILE A 127 21.15 -3.76 17.42
N PRO A 128 20.01 -3.90 18.12
CA PRO A 128 19.52 -2.88 19.06
C PRO A 128 20.39 -2.84 20.34
N LYS A 129 20.50 -1.66 20.97
CA LYS A 129 21.41 -1.42 22.11
C LYS A 129 20.76 -1.56 23.49
N GLN A 130 21.45 -2.34 24.33
CA GLN A 130 21.61 -2.21 25.79
C GLN A 130 20.40 -2.43 26.73
N ALA A 131 20.52 -3.50 27.53
CA ALA A 131 20.61 -3.38 28.98
C ALA A 131 21.86 -4.16 29.49
N CYS A 132 22.36 -3.80 30.67
CA CYS A 132 23.61 -4.24 31.33
C CYS A 132 23.78 -5.76 31.56
N ALA A 133 24.96 -6.34 31.84
CA ALA A 133 26.39 -5.96 31.64
C ALA A 133 27.33 -7.15 32.01
N CYS A 134 28.56 -7.18 31.45
CA CYS A 134 29.70 -8.08 31.80
C CYS A 134 29.57 -9.60 31.44
N PRO A 135 30.67 -10.38 31.35
CA PRO A 135 31.92 -10.08 30.63
C PRO A 135 32.59 -11.29 29.91
N THR A 136 32.45 -11.48 28.59
CA THR A 136 33.07 -12.62 27.86
C THR A 136 33.65 -12.28 26.47
N ALA A 137 34.62 -11.35 26.40
CA ALA A 137 35.28 -10.97 25.14
C ALA A 137 35.96 -12.15 24.39
N ASN A 138 36.50 -13.13 25.11
CA ASN A 138 37.29 -14.22 24.52
C ASN A 138 36.48 -15.19 23.62
N ILE A 139 35.17 -15.34 23.83
CA ILE A 139 34.36 -16.32 23.09
C ILE A 139 34.11 -15.84 21.65
N VAL A 140 33.78 -14.56 21.48
CA VAL A 140 33.58 -13.96 20.14
C VAL A 140 34.89 -13.98 19.34
N GLN A 141 36.03 -13.73 20.00
CA GLN A 141 37.34 -13.73 19.34
C GLN A 141 37.78 -15.14 18.93
N GLN A 142 37.46 -16.19 19.71
CA GLN A 142 37.67 -17.58 19.30
C GLN A 142 36.77 -18.01 18.15
N LEU A 143 35.53 -17.53 18.07
CA LEU A 143 34.63 -17.80 16.93
C LEU A 143 35.10 -17.09 15.66
N ALA A 144 35.53 -15.83 15.74
CA ALA A 144 36.06 -15.08 14.60
C ALA A 144 37.27 -15.78 13.97
N ILE A 145 38.28 -16.15 14.78
CA ILE A 145 39.48 -16.88 14.31
C ILE A 145 39.11 -18.22 13.67
N ARG A 146 38.06 -18.90 14.17
CA ARG A 146 37.63 -20.20 13.64
C ARG A 146 36.83 -20.09 12.34
N ILE A 147 36.15 -18.96 12.10
CA ILE A 147 35.52 -18.64 10.82
C ILE A 147 36.59 -18.23 9.79
N GLU A 148 37.55 -17.38 10.18
CA GLU A 148 38.70 -16.98 9.35
C GLU A 148 39.54 -18.19 8.91
N MET A 149 39.72 -19.20 9.78
CA MET A 149 40.31 -20.49 9.42
C MET A 149 39.50 -21.25 8.37
N LEU A 150 38.17 -21.36 8.53
CA LEU A 150 37.30 -22.09 7.61
C LEU A 150 37.22 -21.43 6.23
N GLU A 151 37.17 -20.10 6.15
CA GLU A 151 37.22 -19.37 4.87
C GLU A 151 38.59 -19.55 4.17
N ARG A 152 39.67 -19.67 4.94
CA ARG A 152 41.01 -19.94 4.43
C ARG A 152 41.19 -21.37 3.91
N GLU A 153 40.57 -22.37 4.58
CA GLU A 153 40.50 -23.75 4.09
C GLU A 153 39.66 -23.85 2.80
N VAL A 154 38.52 -23.17 2.73
CA VAL A 154 37.67 -23.13 1.53
C VAL A 154 38.36 -22.41 0.36
N SER A 155 39.13 -21.36 0.63
CA SER A 155 39.93 -20.67 -0.40
C SER A 155 41.04 -21.56 -0.98
N LEU A 156 41.73 -22.34 -0.14
CA LEU A 156 42.78 -23.27 -0.58
C LEU A 156 42.23 -24.40 -1.47
N LEU A 157 41.02 -24.89 -1.20
CA LEU A 157 40.34 -25.88 -2.05
C LEU A 157 39.99 -25.33 -3.46
N ARG A 158 39.78 -24.02 -3.61
CA ARG A 158 39.46 -23.41 -4.91
C ARG A 158 40.66 -23.40 -5.87
N THR A 159 41.89 -23.39 -5.36
CA THR A 159 43.12 -23.39 -6.19
C THR A 159 43.50 -24.75 -6.80
N GLN A 160 42.76 -25.83 -6.52
CA GLN A 160 43.16 -27.20 -6.92
C GLN A 160 42.26 -27.86 -7.98
N CYS A 161 41.25 -27.15 -8.51
CA CYS A 161 40.35 -27.64 -9.57
C CYS A 161 40.23 -26.63 -10.74
N SER A 162 41.34 -26.24 -11.35
CA SER A 162 41.35 -25.34 -12.54
C SER A 162 42.44 -25.68 -13.56
N SER A 163 42.70 -26.97 -13.77
CA SER A 163 43.54 -27.47 -14.87
C SER A 163 43.00 -28.83 -15.35
N GLY A 164 42.16 -28.81 -16.39
CA GLY A 164 41.57 -30.04 -16.93
C GLY A 164 42.47 -30.70 -17.99
N ASN A 165 43.01 -31.89 -17.69
CA ASN A 165 43.23 -32.93 -18.69
C ASN A 165 43.27 -34.33 -18.05
N CYS A 166 42.98 -35.37 -18.84
CA CYS A 166 43.04 -36.81 -18.52
C CYS A 166 42.20 -37.30 -17.31
N GLY A 167 41.03 -37.87 -17.62
CA GLY A 167 40.00 -38.27 -16.65
C GLY A 167 40.09 -39.67 -16.01
N CYS A 168 39.01 -39.98 -15.27
CA CYS A 168 38.68 -41.24 -14.58
C CYS A 168 39.57 -41.61 -13.37
N GLY A 169 39.05 -42.08 -12.23
CA GLY A 169 37.64 -42.19 -11.81
C GLY A 169 37.48 -42.94 -10.47
N GLU A 170 36.68 -42.37 -9.57
CA GLU A 170 36.05 -42.93 -8.35
C GLU A 170 36.85 -43.73 -7.27
N SER A 171 36.65 -43.27 -6.03
CA SER A 171 36.53 -44.03 -4.77
C SER A 171 37.78 -44.47 -3.97
N SER A 172 37.88 -43.93 -2.75
CA SER A 172 37.90 -44.69 -1.47
C SER A 172 37.96 -43.71 -0.28
N SER A 173 37.66 -44.17 0.94
CA SER A 173 37.56 -43.33 2.14
C SER A 173 38.29 -43.93 3.35
N MET A 174 38.87 -43.03 4.17
CA MET A 174 39.49 -43.27 5.49
C MET A 174 40.67 -44.26 5.56
N GLY A 175 41.88 -43.72 5.80
CA GLY A 175 43.08 -44.50 6.14
C GLY A 175 44.20 -43.59 6.65
N HIS A 176 44.77 -43.90 7.81
CA HIS A 176 45.77 -43.07 8.51
C HIS A 176 47.15 -43.09 7.82
N LEU A 177 47.88 -41.98 7.99
CA LEU A 177 49.27 -41.70 7.60
C LEU A 177 50.24 -42.91 7.60
N ASP A 178 50.95 -43.12 6.48
CA ASP A 178 52.40 -42.87 6.37
C ASP A 178 52.96 -43.44 5.04
N PHE A 179 53.31 -42.57 4.08
CA PHE A 179 54.18 -42.97 2.96
C PHE A 179 54.90 -41.78 2.30
N ILE A 180 56.23 -41.85 2.22
CA ILE A 180 57.07 -40.97 1.39
C ILE A 180 57.50 -41.81 0.18
N PRO A 181 57.15 -41.45 -1.07
CA PRO A 181 57.53 -42.23 -2.24
C PRO A 181 59.04 -42.10 -2.53
N GLN A 182 59.81 -43.13 -2.15
CA GLN A 182 61.21 -43.28 -2.55
C GLN A 182 61.30 -43.97 -3.91
N CYS A 183 62.01 -43.37 -4.87
CA CYS A 183 62.30 -43.93 -6.18
C CYS A 183 63.39 -45.02 -6.13
N SER A 184 63.17 -46.05 -5.32
CA SER A 184 64.06 -47.21 -5.06
C SER A 184 65.50 -46.89 -4.59
N GLY A 185 65.84 -45.62 -4.38
CA GLY A 185 67.22 -45.16 -4.12
C GLY A 185 68.05 -44.85 -5.38
N HIS A 186 67.50 -45.07 -6.58
CA HIS A 186 68.21 -44.96 -7.87
C HIS A 186 67.50 -44.01 -8.86
N GLY A 187 66.80 -43.01 -8.33
CA GLY A 187 66.09 -41.98 -9.09
C GLY A 187 65.58 -40.83 -8.24
N SER A 188 65.14 -39.77 -8.90
CA SER A 188 64.55 -38.59 -8.26
C SER A 188 63.11 -38.39 -8.72
N PHE A 189 62.19 -38.15 -7.78
CA PHE A 189 60.78 -37.93 -8.10
C PHE A 189 60.56 -36.49 -8.61
N LYS A 190 59.83 -36.32 -9.71
CA LYS A 190 59.45 -34.99 -10.24
C LYS A 190 57.95 -34.83 -10.37
N MET A 191 57.41 -33.85 -9.64
CA MET A 191 55.98 -33.52 -9.61
C MET A 191 55.40 -33.24 -11.00
N ASP A 192 56.15 -32.54 -11.86
CA ASP A 192 55.69 -32.10 -13.19
C ASP A 192 55.38 -33.25 -14.17
N LEU A 193 55.90 -34.46 -13.88
CA LEU A 193 55.69 -35.69 -14.65
C LEU A 193 54.94 -36.76 -13.85
N CYS A 194 54.66 -36.53 -12.57
CA CYS A 194 54.08 -37.47 -11.61
C CYS A 194 54.76 -38.87 -11.63
N GLY A 195 56.10 -38.89 -11.64
CA GLY A 195 56.88 -40.12 -11.73
C GLY A 195 58.35 -39.95 -11.34
N CYS A 196 59.05 -41.09 -11.25
CA CYS A 196 60.48 -41.15 -10.98
C CYS A 196 61.30 -40.93 -12.26
N VAL A 197 62.35 -40.10 -12.17
CA VAL A 197 63.38 -39.93 -13.19
C VAL A 197 64.62 -40.68 -12.72
N CYS A 198 65.00 -41.74 -13.43
CA CYS A 198 66.03 -42.68 -13.02
C CYS A 198 67.45 -42.18 -13.31
N GLU A 199 68.40 -42.65 -12.51
CA GLU A 199 69.83 -42.41 -12.73
C GLU A 199 70.39 -43.40 -13.76
N ASN A 200 71.47 -43.02 -14.45
CA ASN A 200 72.04 -43.83 -15.54
C ASN A 200 72.34 -45.26 -15.09
N GLY A 201 71.88 -46.24 -15.87
CA GLY A 201 71.96 -47.67 -15.56
C GLY A 201 70.64 -48.25 -15.04
N TRP A 202 69.66 -47.42 -14.67
CA TRP A 202 68.36 -47.86 -14.16
C TRP A 202 67.18 -47.39 -15.02
N THR A 203 66.15 -48.24 -15.11
CA THR A 203 64.92 -48.02 -15.86
C THR A 203 63.70 -48.55 -15.08
N GLY A 204 62.53 -48.56 -15.72
CA GLY A 204 61.26 -48.93 -15.11
C GLY A 204 60.63 -47.78 -14.31
N LYS A 205 59.31 -47.88 -14.05
CA LYS A 205 58.50 -46.76 -13.53
C LYS A 205 58.87 -46.27 -12.12
N ASN A 206 59.64 -47.04 -11.37
CA ASN A 206 60.14 -46.69 -10.04
C ASN A 206 61.67 -46.85 -9.91
N CYS A 207 62.40 -46.89 -11.04
CA CYS A 207 63.86 -47.02 -11.09
C CYS A 207 64.36 -48.29 -10.38
N SER A 208 63.84 -49.44 -10.82
CA SER A 208 63.98 -50.73 -10.14
C SER A 208 64.54 -51.83 -11.06
N GLU A 209 64.76 -51.54 -12.34
CA GLU A 209 65.21 -52.48 -13.37
C GLU A 209 66.58 -52.01 -13.91
N PRO A 210 67.62 -52.86 -13.99
CA PRO A 210 68.91 -52.48 -14.58
C PRO A 210 68.85 -52.44 -16.12
N HIS A 211 69.71 -51.66 -16.75
CA HIS A 211 69.80 -51.50 -18.21
C HIS A 211 70.98 -52.28 -18.80
N CYS A 212 70.75 -52.97 -19.93
CA CYS A 212 71.71 -53.88 -20.57
C CYS A 212 72.01 -53.48 -22.03
N PRO A 213 73.20 -53.80 -22.60
CA PRO A 213 73.54 -53.49 -23.99
C PRO A 213 72.67 -54.25 -25.00
N ASP A 214 72.00 -53.52 -25.90
CA ASP A 214 71.26 -54.01 -27.08
C ASP A 214 70.34 -55.24 -26.85
N ASP A 215 69.80 -55.40 -25.64
CA ASP A 215 68.99 -56.56 -25.21
C ASP A 215 69.65 -57.92 -25.54
N CYS A 216 70.98 -57.97 -25.39
CA CYS A 216 71.83 -59.13 -25.71
C CYS A 216 71.67 -59.65 -27.15
N SER A 217 71.30 -58.76 -28.08
CA SER A 217 71.02 -59.06 -29.50
C SER A 217 70.01 -60.20 -29.72
N GLY A 218 69.20 -60.53 -28.72
CA GLY A 218 68.29 -61.68 -28.74
C GLY A 218 68.98 -63.06 -28.78
N GLN A 219 70.27 -63.16 -28.46
CA GLN A 219 71.10 -64.38 -28.52
C GLN A 219 71.82 -64.64 -27.18
N GLY A 220 71.18 -64.21 -26.09
CA GLY A 220 71.65 -64.34 -24.72
C GLY A 220 70.62 -63.78 -23.74
N VAL A 221 70.91 -63.89 -22.45
CA VAL A 221 70.07 -63.38 -21.36
C VAL A 221 70.85 -62.36 -20.54
N CYS A 222 70.27 -61.18 -20.31
CA CYS A 222 70.91 -60.20 -19.42
C CYS A 222 70.73 -60.59 -17.95
N MET A 223 71.82 -60.49 -17.18
CA MET A 223 71.79 -60.51 -15.71
C MET A 223 72.66 -59.37 -15.17
N GLU A 224 72.12 -58.59 -14.23
CA GLU A 224 72.80 -57.50 -13.51
C GLU A 224 73.46 -56.40 -14.38
N GLY A 225 73.14 -56.34 -15.69
CA GLY A 225 73.64 -55.36 -16.66
C GLY A 225 74.62 -55.94 -17.69
N GLU A 226 75.06 -57.19 -17.54
CA GLU A 226 75.91 -57.92 -18.49
C GLU A 226 75.12 -59.00 -19.24
N CYS A 227 75.53 -59.31 -20.47
CA CYS A 227 74.87 -60.29 -21.34
C CYS A 227 75.56 -61.66 -21.30
N VAL A 228 74.78 -62.71 -21.00
CA VAL A 228 75.25 -64.10 -21.00
C VAL A 228 74.77 -64.81 -22.27
N CYS A 229 75.70 -65.16 -23.15
CA CYS A 229 75.42 -65.58 -24.52
C CYS A 229 75.11 -67.08 -24.67
N ASP A 230 74.30 -67.39 -25.69
CA ASP A 230 74.03 -68.77 -26.09
C ASP A 230 75.26 -69.48 -26.66
N ARG A 231 75.27 -70.81 -26.53
CA ARG A 231 76.48 -71.65 -26.54
C ARG A 231 77.40 -71.52 -27.77
N ASP A 232 76.83 -71.17 -28.92
CA ASP A 232 77.55 -71.12 -30.20
C ASP A 232 77.95 -69.68 -30.60
N PHE A 233 77.65 -68.68 -29.73
CA PHE A 233 77.93 -67.25 -29.89
C PHE A 233 78.75 -66.64 -28.72
N GLY A 234 79.18 -65.39 -28.87
CA GLY A 234 79.96 -64.62 -27.89
C GLY A 234 80.06 -63.12 -28.21
N GLY A 235 80.96 -62.44 -27.49
CA GLY A 235 81.08 -60.97 -27.49
C GLY A 235 80.09 -60.30 -26.51
N ASP A 236 80.37 -59.05 -26.11
CA ASP A 236 79.71 -58.36 -24.99
C ASP A 236 78.20 -58.13 -25.15
N ASN A 237 77.66 -58.27 -26.38
CA ASN A 237 76.23 -58.25 -26.69
C ASN A 237 75.78 -59.49 -27.51
N CYS A 238 76.55 -60.59 -27.48
CA CYS A 238 76.22 -61.89 -28.08
C CYS A 238 76.09 -61.91 -29.62
N SER A 239 76.99 -61.20 -30.32
CA SER A 239 76.95 -61.03 -31.78
C SER A 239 77.94 -61.90 -32.59
N GLU A 240 78.92 -62.56 -31.96
CA GLU A 240 80.06 -63.19 -32.65
C GLU A 240 80.02 -64.72 -32.63
N PRO A 241 80.18 -65.44 -33.77
CA PRO A 241 80.22 -66.91 -33.80
C PRO A 241 81.59 -67.50 -33.43
N ARG A 242 81.61 -68.74 -32.91
CA ARG A 242 82.82 -69.35 -32.29
C ARG A 242 83.41 -70.54 -33.06
N CYS A 243 84.75 -70.57 -33.21
CA CYS A 243 85.49 -71.61 -33.94
C CYS A 243 85.71 -72.93 -33.16
N PRO A 244 85.84 -74.09 -33.84
CA PRO A 244 86.29 -75.36 -33.25
C PRO A 244 87.71 -75.26 -32.68
N ALA A 245 87.86 -75.69 -31.41
CA ALA A 245 89.13 -75.94 -30.70
C ALA A 245 90.24 -74.86 -30.81
N ASP A 246 89.91 -73.63 -31.21
CA ASP A 246 90.87 -72.57 -31.57
C ASP A 246 91.96 -73.06 -32.57
N CYS A 247 91.53 -73.89 -33.54
CA CYS A 247 92.38 -74.59 -34.52
C CYS A 247 93.59 -75.33 -33.92
N SER A 248 93.47 -75.81 -32.67
CA SER A 248 94.54 -76.43 -31.87
C SER A 248 95.82 -75.59 -31.73
N GLY A 249 95.79 -74.29 -32.04
CA GLY A 249 96.99 -73.45 -32.20
C GLY A 249 97.96 -73.92 -33.30
N ARG A 250 97.47 -74.65 -34.32
CA ARG A 250 98.25 -75.20 -35.47
C ARG A 250 97.63 -74.84 -36.83
N GLY A 251 96.81 -73.81 -36.81
CA GLY A 251 96.11 -73.26 -37.96
C GLY A 251 95.52 -71.89 -37.64
N LEU A 252 94.87 -71.28 -38.62
CA LEU A 252 94.14 -70.02 -38.48
C LEU A 252 92.64 -70.28 -38.66
N CYS A 253 91.80 -69.71 -37.79
CA CYS A 253 90.35 -69.71 -38.00
C CYS A 253 89.93 -68.53 -38.88
N MET A 254 89.02 -68.78 -39.82
CA MET A 254 88.22 -67.76 -40.49
C MET A 254 86.78 -68.27 -40.61
N ASP A 255 85.80 -67.43 -40.29
CA ASP A 255 84.35 -67.69 -40.42
C ASP A 255 83.86 -69.03 -39.80
N GLY A 256 84.59 -69.57 -38.82
CA GLY A 256 84.27 -70.81 -38.11
C GLY A 256 85.03 -72.07 -38.59
N GLU A 257 85.88 -71.96 -39.61
CA GLU A 257 86.65 -73.08 -40.19
C GLU A 257 88.17 -72.87 -40.05
N CYS A 258 88.96 -73.94 -39.96
CA CYS A 258 90.39 -73.93 -39.62
C CYS A 258 91.30 -74.38 -40.77
N ILE A 259 92.41 -73.65 -41.00
CA ILE A 259 93.37 -73.93 -42.09
C ILE A 259 94.76 -74.29 -41.52
N CYS A 260 95.31 -75.44 -41.93
CA CYS A 260 96.46 -76.11 -41.28
C CYS A 260 97.83 -75.90 -41.97
N GLU A 261 98.91 -76.07 -41.19
CA GLU A 261 100.31 -76.02 -41.66
C GLU A 261 100.74 -77.32 -42.41
N GLU A 262 101.72 -77.21 -43.34
CA GLU A 262 102.05 -78.24 -44.37
C GLU A 262 102.28 -79.69 -43.90
N ASN A 263 102.63 -79.92 -42.63
CA ASN A 263 102.87 -81.25 -42.08
C ASN A 263 101.66 -81.86 -41.34
N PHE A 264 100.56 -81.11 -41.23
CA PHE A 264 99.35 -81.46 -40.49
C PHE A 264 98.07 -81.38 -41.35
N THR A 265 97.04 -82.12 -40.96
CA THR A 265 95.74 -82.16 -41.65
C THR A 265 94.60 -82.55 -40.68
N GLY A 266 93.36 -82.55 -41.16
CA GLY A 266 92.13 -82.71 -40.37
C GLY A 266 91.55 -81.38 -39.88
N GLU A 267 90.26 -81.38 -39.53
CA GLU A 267 89.46 -80.17 -39.24
C GLU A 267 90.04 -79.31 -38.10
N ASP A 268 90.60 -79.94 -37.05
CA ASP A 268 91.29 -79.25 -35.94
C ASP A 268 92.84 -79.19 -36.10
N CYS A 269 93.37 -79.51 -37.28
CA CYS A 269 94.82 -79.48 -37.62
C CYS A 269 95.73 -80.41 -36.77
N THR A 270 95.37 -81.69 -36.63
CA THR A 270 96.00 -82.62 -35.67
C THR A 270 96.72 -83.86 -36.25
N LEU A 271 96.58 -84.19 -37.54
CA LEU A 271 97.00 -85.48 -38.12
C LEU A 271 98.20 -85.40 -39.08
N GLY A 272 99.05 -86.43 -39.14
CA GLY A 272 100.24 -86.52 -40.01
C GLY A 272 100.20 -87.63 -41.08
N ARG A 273 101.09 -87.55 -42.09
CA ARG A 273 101.01 -88.26 -43.40
C ARG A 273 101.92 -89.51 -43.51
N CYS A 274 101.63 -90.45 -44.43
CA CYS A 274 102.31 -91.76 -44.56
C CYS A 274 103.02 -92.00 -45.91
N LEU A 275 103.76 -93.12 -45.99
CA LEU A 275 104.47 -93.56 -47.19
C LEU A 275 103.52 -94.23 -48.21
N ASN A 276 103.60 -93.81 -49.48
CA ASN A 276 102.77 -94.29 -50.61
C ASN A 276 101.23 -94.30 -50.38
N ASP A 277 100.73 -93.58 -49.37
CA ASP A 277 99.33 -93.60 -48.90
C ASP A 277 98.70 -95.02 -48.89
N CYS A 278 99.52 -96.00 -48.49
CA CYS A 278 99.14 -97.41 -48.32
C CYS A 278 98.58 -98.09 -49.59
N SER A 279 99.03 -97.64 -50.77
CA SER A 279 98.61 -98.12 -52.10
C SER A 279 97.08 -98.19 -52.26
N ASP A 280 96.36 -97.25 -51.64
CA ASP A 280 94.90 -97.14 -51.49
C ASP A 280 94.18 -98.31 -50.76
N GLN A 281 94.83 -99.47 -50.60
CA GLN A 281 94.29 -100.70 -49.99
C GLN A 281 94.52 -100.79 -48.47
N GLY A 282 95.10 -99.75 -47.87
CA GLY A 282 95.21 -99.60 -46.42
C GLY A 282 94.73 -98.23 -45.92
N LEU A 283 94.91 -98.00 -44.62
CA LEU A 283 94.74 -96.71 -43.96
C LEU A 283 96.08 -96.23 -43.40
N CYS A 284 96.39 -94.96 -43.65
CA CYS A 284 97.51 -94.26 -43.04
C CYS A 284 97.23 -94.01 -41.55
N THR A 285 98.10 -94.51 -40.67
CA THR A 285 98.07 -94.23 -39.22
C THR A 285 99.45 -93.81 -38.74
N ASN A 286 99.61 -92.50 -38.49
CA ASN A 286 100.82 -91.89 -37.92
C ASN A 286 102.14 -92.37 -38.56
N GLY A 287 102.21 -92.35 -39.89
CA GLY A 287 103.36 -92.78 -40.69
C GLY A 287 103.37 -94.25 -41.13
N THR A 288 102.49 -95.11 -40.59
CA THR A 288 102.45 -96.56 -40.85
C THR A 288 101.15 -96.99 -41.54
N CYS A 289 101.18 -98.05 -42.35
CA CYS A 289 100.04 -98.53 -43.13
C CYS A 289 99.35 -99.75 -42.51
N GLN A 290 98.02 -99.71 -42.46
CA GLN A 290 97.19 -100.78 -41.91
C GLN A 290 96.16 -101.25 -42.94
N CYS A 291 96.24 -102.52 -43.36
CA CYS A 291 95.51 -103.01 -44.54
C CYS A 291 94.02 -103.25 -44.31
N ARG A 292 93.21 -103.01 -45.36
CA ARG A 292 91.77 -103.30 -45.37
C ARG A 292 91.54 -104.82 -45.30
N PRO A 293 90.46 -105.29 -44.64
CA PRO A 293 90.11 -106.71 -44.63
C PRO A 293 90.00 -107.28 -46.05
N GLY A 294 90.50 -108.51 -46.23
CA GLY A 294 90.65 -109.14 -47.54
C GLY A 294 91.96 -108.81 -48.25
N TYR A 295 92.74 -107.79 -47.81
CA TYR A 295 94.02 -107.38 -48.40
C TYR A 295 95.19 -107.44 -47.39
N VAL A 296 96.40 -107.82 -47.85
CA VAL A 296 97.60 -107.98 -47.01
C VAL A 296 98.90 -107.54 -47.71
N GLY A 297 99.90 -107.14 -46.93
CA GLY A 297 101.23 -106.66 -47.37
C GLY A 297 101.73 -105.53 -46.47
N GLU A 298 102.98 -105.07 -46.63
CA GLU A 298 103.43 -103.81 -45.97
C GLU A 298 102.83 -102.57 -46.66
N ASP A 299 102.48 -102.69 -47.95
CA ASP A 299 101.70 -101.71 -48.73
C ASP A 299 100.30 -102.24 -49.11
N CYS A 300 99.84 -103.33 -48.51
CA CYS A 300 98.48 -103.87 -48.63
C CYS A 300 98.04 -104.42 -50.01
N SER A 301 98.96 -104.91 -50.83
CA SER A 301 98.75 -105.22 -52.25
C SER A 301 98.20 -106.62 -52.65
N LEU A 302 97.86 -107.55 -51.72
CA LEU A 302 97.47 -108.95 -52.04
C LEU A 302 96.10 -109.39 -51.45
N ALA A 303 95.22 -110.04 -52.24
CA ALA A 303 93.79 -110.25 -51.89
C ALA A 303 93.30 -111.71 -51.61
N TYR A 304 92.20 -111.88 -50.83
CA TYR A 304 91.58 -113.18 -50.44
C TYR A 304 90.03 -113.12 -50.23
N CYS A 305 89.30 -114.23 -50.43
CA CYS A 305 87.83 -114.37 -50.25
C CYS A 305 87.45 -115.38 -49.13
N ALA A 306 86.41 -115.10 -48.33
CA ALA A 306 85.90 -116.01 -47.29
C ALA A 306 84.93 -117.10 -47.82
N ASN A 307 85.05 -118.33 -47.29
CA ASN A 307 84.17 -119.51 -47.48
C ASN A 307 83.71 -119.87 -48.92
N ASN A 308 84.28 -119.26 -49.95
CA ASN A 308 83.83 -119.38 -51.35
C ASN A 308 82.31 -119.12 -51.51
N CYS A 309 81.79 -118.15 -50.76
CA CYS A 309 80.39 -117.67 -50.82
C CYS A 309 79.31 -118.75 -50.65
N SER A 310 79.62 -119.80 -49.88
CA SER A 310 78.75 -120.91 -49.46
C SER A 310 77.83 -121.46 -50.57
N GLN A 311 78.30 -121.42 -51.82
CA GLN A 311 77.60 -121.78 -53.06
C GLN A 311 76.27 -121.03 -53.30
N LYS A 312 76.02 -119.93 -52.57
CA LYS A 312 74.82 -119.06 -52.65
C LYS A 312 75.14 -117.65 -53.18
N GLY A 313 76.41 -117.37 -53.45
CA GLY A 313 76.88 -116.16 -54.09
C GLY A 313 78.09 -116.39 -55.00
N ILE A 314 78.66 -115.30 -55.51
CA ILE A 314 79.85 -115.28 -56.37
C ILE A 314 80.88 -114.34 -55.73
N CYS A 315 82.13 -114.78 -55.54
CA CYS A 315 83.16 -113.85 -55.04
C CYS A 315 83.63 -112.90 -56.16
N LYS A 316 83.78 -111.62 -55.83
CA LYS A 316 84.51 -110.61 -56.59
C LYS A 316 85.33 -109.77 -55.62
N GLU A 317 86.59 -109.51 -55.96
CA GLU A 317 87.43 -108.51 -55.26
C GLU A 317 87.49 -108.71 -53.72
N GLY A 318 87.41 -109.95 -53.25
CA GLY A 318 87.41 -110.35 -51.84
C GLY A 318 86.04 -110.60 -51.21
N PHE A 319 84.95 -110.11 -51.82
CA PHE A 319 83.60 -110.08 -51.24
C PHE A 319 82.59 -110.95 -52.00
N CYS A 320 81.60 -111.49 -51.30
CA CYS A 320 80.57 -112.36 -51.88
C CYS A 320 79.30 -111.59 -52.28
N VAL A 321 78.88 -111.76 -53.53
CA VAL A 321 77.62 -111.19 -54.06
C VAL A 321 76.54 -112.28 -54.05
N CYS A 322 75.49 -112.08 -53.24
CA CYS A 322 74.47 -113.09 -52.94
C CYS A 322 73.31 -113.14 -53.95
N GLN A 323 72.66 -114.30 -54.04
CA GLN A 323 71.43 -114.49 -54.82
C GLN A 323 70.19 -114.01 -54.06
N ASN A 324 69.19 -113.48 -54.79
CA ASN A 324 67.95 -112.94 -54.23
C ASN A 324 67.29 -113.88 -53.20
N GLY A 325 66.95 -113.33 -52.04
CA GLY A 325 66.42 -114.06 -50.88
C GLY A 325 67.50 -114.38 -49.82
N PHE A 326 68.78 -114.40 -50.20
CA PHE A 326 69.91 -114.66 -49.29
C PHE A 326 70.78 -113.41 -49.05
N ALA A 327 71.43 -113.36 -47.88
CA ALA A 327 72.24 -112.24 -47.40
C ALA A 327 73.38 -112.71 -46.46
N GLY A 328 74.23 -111.78 -46.02
CA GLY A 328 75.40 -112.04 -45.15
C GLY A 328 76.70 -112.21 -45.95
N GLU A 329 77.85 -112.09 -45.27
CA GLU A 329 79.19 -112.03 -45.89
C GLU A 329 79.57 -113.28 -46.71
N ASP A 330 78.98 -114.44 -46.43
CA ASP A 330 79.14 -115.68 -47.19
C ASP A 330 77.86 -116.14 -47.91
N CYS A 331 76.79 -115.33 -47.86
CA CYS A 331 75.47 -115.62 -48.43
C CYS A 331 74.68 -116.77 -47.75
N SER A 332 74.94 -117.07 -46.48
CA SER A 332 74.25 -118.13 -45.73
C SER A 332 72.87 -117.76 -45.13
N ALA A 333 72.59 -116.48 -44.85
CA ALA A 333 71.39 -116.03 -44.14
C ALA A 333 70.22 -115.64 -45.08
N VAL A 334 69.01 -115.46 -44.54
CA VAL A 334 67.82 -114.98 -45.28
C VAL A 334 67.68 -113.46 -45.15
N SER A 335 67.32 -112.79 -46.24
CA SER A 335 67.10 -111.33 -46.26
C SER A 335 65.94 -110.91 -45.33
N PRO A 336 66.11 -109.88 -44.47
CA PRO A 336 65.01 -109.32 -43.69
C PRO A 336 64.04 -108.49 -44.54
N ALA A 337 62.92 -108.10 -43.93
CA ALA A 337 62.01 -107.07 -44.44
C ALA A 337 62.64 -105.68 -44.29
N LEU A 338 62.41 -104.80 -45.26
CA LEU A 338 63.02 -103.46 -45.34
C LEU A 338 61.95 -102.37 -45.26
N ASN A 339 62.36 -101.14 -44.96
CA ASN A 339 61.50 -99.95 -45.03
C ASN A 339 60.14 -100.08 -44.29
N LEU A 340 60.14 -100.68 -43.09
CA LEU A 340 58.96 -100.74 -42.21
C LEU A 340 58.48 -99.32 -41.84
N ARG A 341 57.20 -99.04 -42.05
CA ARG A 341 56.56 -97.73 -41.92
C ARG A 341 55.14 -97.82 -41.37
N MET A 342 54.70 -96.69 -40.83
CA MET A 342 53.35 -96.48 -40.32
C MET A 342 52.47 -95.82 -41.37
N ARG A 343 51.29 -96.40 -41.62
CA ARG A 343 50.30 -95.89 -42.57
C ARG A 343 49.14 -95.15 -41.89
N GLY A 344 48.84 -95.52 -40.65
CA GLY A 344 47.75 -94.96 -39.86
C GLY A 344 47.76 -95.53 -38.44
N VAL A 345 47.22 -94.75 -37.50
CA VAL A 345 47.06 -95.13 -36.08
C VAL A 345 45.71 -94.59 -35.60
N THR A 346 44.98 -95.38 -34.82
CA THR A 346 43.75 -94.96 -34.15
C THR A 346 43.86 -95.22 -32.64
N GLU A 347 42.76 -95.13 -31.91
CA GLU A 347 42.69 -95.61 -30.51
C GLU A 347 42.72 -97.16 -30.41
N HIS A 348 42.31 -97.90 -31.45
CA HIS A 348 42.15 -99.36 -31.40
C HIS A 348 42.88 -100.13 -32.52
N THR A 349 43.54 -99.44 -33.47
CA THR A 349 44.19 -100.07 -34.64
C THR A 349 45.53 -99.42 -35.02
N ILE A 350 46.44 -100.23 -35.56
CA ILE A 350 47.73 -99.80 -36.14
C ILE A 350 47.87 -100.36 -37.57
N ASP A 351 48.11 -99.49 -38.54
CA ASP A 351 48.35 -99.87 -39.95
C ASP A 351 49.84 -99.78 -40.32
N LEU A 352 50.37 -100.87 -40.86
CA LEU A 352 51.78 -101.13 -41.16
C LEU A 352 52.02 -101.36 -42.66
N GLU A 353 53.18 -100.95 -43.15
CA GLU A 353 53.66 -101.13 -44.51
C GLU A 353 55.17 -101.41 -44.52
N TRP A 354 55.65 -102.31 -45.38
CA TRP A 354 57.08 -102.59 -45.57
C TRP A 354 57.39 -103.02 -47.01
N GLU A 355 58.67 -103.23 -47.29
CA GLU A 355 59.19 -103.79 -48.54
C GLU A 355 59.81 -105.18 -48.28
N GLY A 356 59.72 -106.07 -49.26
CA GLY A 356 60.17 -107.45 -49.10
C GLY A 356 60.28 -108.22 -50.42
N SER A 357 60.89 -109.40 -50.38
CA SER A 357 61.17 -110.20 -51.58
C SER A 357 59.98 -111.07 -52.00
N VAL A 358 59.73 -111.14 -53.31
CA VAL A 358 58.66 -111.97 -53.92
C VAL A 358 58.88 -113.48 -53.78
N LEU A 359 60.01 -113.90 -53.18
CA LEU A 359 60.35 -115.31 -52.95
C LEU A 359 60.02 -115.79 -51.53
N MET A 360 59.66 -114.91 -50.60
CA MET A 360 59.32 -115.28 -49.22
C MET A 360 58.04 -116.13 -49.16
N THR A 361 57.97 -117.06 -48.21
CA THR A 361 56.77 -117.89 -47.99
C THR A 361 55.71 -117.11 -47.22
N ASP A 362 56.13 -116.43 -46.17
CA ASP A 362 55.29 -115.67 -45.25
C ASP A 362 56.13 -114.60 -44.51
N TYR A 363 55.45 -113.55 -44.05
CA TYR A 363 55.97 -112.62 -43.06
C TYR A 363 55.32 -112.94 -41.72
N LEU A 364 56.12 -112.99 -40.67
CA LEU A 364 55.66 -113.12 -39.29
C LEU A 364 55.74 -111.74 -38.64
N VAL A 365 54.59 -111.19 -38.22
CA VAL A 365 54.53 -109.95 -37.45
C VAL A 365 54.23 -110.32 -36.01
N THR A 366 55.08 -109.89 -35.07
CA THR A 366 54.82 -110.06 -33.64
C THR A 366 54.77 -108.70 -32.95
N TYR A 367 53.80 -108.52 -32.06
CA TYR A 367 53.59 -107.25 -31.35
C TYR A 367 53.34 -107.52 -29.86
N VAL A 368 53.79 -106.59 -29.02
CA VAL A 368 53.65 -106.65 -27.56
C VAL A 368 53.48 -105.23 -27.01
N ALA A 369 52.59 -105.06 -26.04
CA ALA A 369 52.46 -103.78 -25.33
C ALA A 369 53.73 -103.53 -24.49
N THR A 370 54.24 -102.30 -24.47
CA THR A 370 55.41 -101.90 -23.65
C THR A 370 55.08 -101.89 -22.15
N SER A 371 53.79 -101.98 -21.78
CA SER A 371 53.32 -102.05 -20.39
C SER A 371 53.69 -103.38 -19.68
N PRO A 372 53.99 -103.35 -18.37
CA PRO A 372 54.43 -104.54 -17.64
C PRO A 372 53.31 -105.57 -17.50
N GLY A 373 53.38 -106.62 -18.32
CA GLY A 373 52.37 -107.68 -18.43
C GLY A 373 51.89 -107.94 -19.87
N GLY A 374 52.33 -107.15 -20.85
CA GLY A 374 52.01 -107.35 -22.26
C GLY A 374 52.33 -108.76 -22.76
N VAL A 375 51.33 -109.44 -23.34
CA VAL A 375 51.50 -110.73 -24.01
C VAL A 375 51.98 -110.48 -25.44
N GLN A 376 53.03 -111.18 -25.87
CA GLN A 376 53.47 -111.15 -27.26
C GLN A 376 52.47 -111.93 -28.13
N LEU A 377 51.84 -111.24 -29.07
CA LEU A 377 50.90 -111.77 -30.04
C LEU A 377 51.57 -111.88 -31.41
N GLU A 378 51.12 -112.82 -32.26
CA GLU A 378 51.67 -113.04 -33.60
C GLU A 378 50.58 -113.12 -34.68
N ILE A 379 50.90 -112.60 -35.87
CA ILE A 379 50.09 -112.67 -37.09
C ILE A 379 51.00 -113.14 -38.23
N ARG A 380 50.60 -114.19 -38.95
CA ARG A 380 51.26 -114.62 -40.19
C ARG A 380 50.56 -114.05 -41.41
N ILE A 381 51.36 -113.58 -42.36
CA ILE A 381 50.92 -112.85 -43.54
C ILE A 381 51.54 -113.54 -44.77
N PRO A 382 50.76 -113.85 -45.82
CA PRO A 382 51.32 -114.45 -47.04
C PRO A 382 52.46 -113.63 -47.65
N GLY A 383 53.53 -114.28 -48.13
CA GLY A 383 54.74 -113.62 -48.63
C GLY A 383 54.56 -112.72 -49.87
N ASN A 384 53.37 -112.70 -50.47
CA ASN A 384 52.99 -111.78 -51.55
C ASN A 384 52.34 -110.47 -51.06
N THR A 385 52.21 -110.26 -49.75
CA THR A 385 51.61 -109.07 -49.13
C THR A 385 52.61 -108.43 -48.16
N THR A 386 52.78 -107.11 -48.25
CA THR A 386 53.75 -106.35 -47.42
C THR A 386 53.08 -105.21 -46.62
N THR A 387 51.80 -105.38 -46.29
CA THR A 387 51.02 -104.48 -45.44
C THR A 387 50.19 -105.28 -44.43
N CYS A 388 49.89 -104.66 -43.28
CA CYS A 388 49.06 -105.27 -42.23
C CYS A 388 48.26 -104.20 -41.48
N SER A 389 47.10 -104.58 -40.95
CA SER A 389 46.40 -103.83 -39.90
C SER A 389 46.36 -104.72 -38.66
N ILE A 390 46.84 -104.21 -37.53
CA ILE A 390 46.71 -104.85 -36.21
C ILE A 390 45.43 -104.29 -35.56
N PRO A 391 44.37 -105.10 -35.36
CA PRO A 391 43.15 -104.69 -34.67
C PRO A 391 43.25 -104.92 -33.15
N ASP A 392 42.17 -104.57 -32.44
CA ASP A 392 41.92 -104.93 -31.04
C ASP A 392 43.01 -104.48 -30.05
N LEU A 393 43.61 -103.31 -30.31
CA LEU A 393 44.58 -102.64 -29.42
C LEU A 393 43.87 -101.78 -28.36
N GLU A 394 44.54 -101.51 -27.24
CA GLU A 394 44.01 -100.63 -26.18
C GLU A 394 44.33 -99.14 -26.44
N PRO A 395 43.41 -98.20 -26.16
CA PRO A 395 43.64 -96.75 -26.32
C PRO A 395 44.71 -96.18 -25.39
N GLY A 396 45.66 -95.41 -25.95
CA GLY A 396 46.73 -94.77 -25.19
C GLY A 396 47.80 -95.73 -24.65
N ILE A 397 48.17 -96.77 -25.41
CA ILE A 397 49.25 -97.71 -25.07
C ILE A 397 50.28 -97.77 -26.20
N GLU A 398 51.57 -97.79 -25.82
CA GLU A 398 52.68 -98.06 -26.75
C GLU A 398 52.84 -99.57 -26.99
N TYR A 399 52.99 -99.94 -28.25
CA TYR A 399 53.27 -101.30 -28.71
C TYR A 399 54.62 -101.35 -29.45
N ASN A 400 55.43 -102.35 -29.10
CA ASN A 400 56.66 -102.72 -29.81
C ASN A 400 56.32 -103.81 -30.83
N ILE A 401 56.62 -103.56 -32.11
CA ILE A 401 56.21 -104.37 -33.26
C ILE A 401 57.47 -104.83 -34.00
N ASN A 402 57.56 -106.13 -34.29
CA ASN A 402 58.67 -106.75 -35.00
C ASN A 402 58.14 -107.50 -36.23
N VAL A 403 58.76 -107.29 -37.40
CA VAL A 403 58.44 -107.98 -38.65
C VAL A 403 59.62 -108.85 -39.08
N TYR A 404 59.36 -110.14 -39.29
CA TYR A 404 60.32 -111.12 -39.77
C TYR A 404 59.91 -111.64 -41.15
N ALA A 405 60.87 -111.87 -42.04
CA ALA A 405 60.65 -112.55 -43.31
C ALA A 405 60.96 -114.06 -43.17
N VAL A 406 60.14 -114.92 -43.75
CA VAL A 406 60.31 -116.38 -43.71
C VAL A 406 60.55 -116.92 -45.11
N LEU A 407 61.56 -117.78 -45.26
CA LEU A 407 61.89 -118.47 -46.49
C LEU A 407 62.20 -119.95 -46.19
N ASN A 408 61.32 -120.86 -46.61
CA ASN A 408 61.48 -122.31 -46.41
C ASN A 408 61.74 -122.70 -44.93
N ASN A 409 60.92 -122.16 -44.00
CA ASN A 409 61.06 -122.30 -42.55
C ASN A 409 62.33 -121.70 -41.91
N VAL A 410 63.18 -120.99 -42.67
CA VAL A 410 64.26 -120.16 -42.10
C VAL A 410 63.73 -118.74 -41.95
N ILE A 411 63.94 -118.15 -40.77
CA ILE A 411 63.45 -116.82 -40.39
C ILE A 411 64.60 -115.82 -40.46
N SER A 412 64.34 -114.60 -40.96
CA SER A 412 65.31 -113.50 -40.99
C SER A 412 65.57 -112.89 -39.61
N ALA A 413 66.51 -111.94 -39.52
CA ALA A 413 66.48 -110.97 -38.42
C ALA A 413 65.18 -110.14 -38.45
N PRO A 414 64.66 -109.67 -37.29
CA PRO A 414 63.52 -108.77 -37.24
C PRO A 414 63.88 -107.34 -37.68
N THR A 415 62.90 -106.65 -38.25
CA THR A 415 62.87 -105.18 -38.38
C THR A 415 61.78 -104.67 -37.45
N ASN A 416 62.07 -103.69 -36.58
CA ASN A 416 61.18 -103.29 -35.48
C ASN A 416 60.77 -101.81 -35.50
N THR A 417 59.72 -101.48 -34.74
CA THR A 417 59.20 -100.11 -34.51
C THR A 417 58.40 -100.02 -33.21
N GLN A 418 58.28 -98.83 -32.63
CA GLN A 418 57.45 -98.53 -31.44
C GLN A 418 56.40 -97.48 -31.80
N VAL A 419 55.15 -97.67 -31.33
CA VAL A 419 54.00 -96.85 -31.72
C VAL A 419 52.97 -96.79 -30.59
N SER A 420 52.46 -95.61 -30.27
CA SER A 420 51.36 -95.42 -29.32
C SER A 420 50.02 -95.19 -30.01
N THR A 421 48.97 -95.88 -29.55
CA THR A 421 47.57 -95.62 -29.91
C THR A 421 47.08 -94.30 -29.30
N TYR A 422 46.06 -93.68 -29.89
CA TYR A 422 45.46 -92.45 -29.34
C TYR A 422 44.56 -92.72 -28.12
N LEU A 423 44.38 -91.71 -27.28
CA LEU A 423 43.45 -91.72 -26.14
C LEU A 423 42.06 -91.23 -26.58
N SER A 424 40.99 -91.84 -26.06
CA SER A 424 39.61 -91.48 -26.42
C SER A 424 39.20 -90.10 -25.88
N ASN A 425 38.21 -89.47 -26.51
CA ASN A 425 37.69 -88.16 -26.10
C ASN A 425 36.61 -88.28 -25.01
N PRO A 426 36.58 -87.38 -23.99
CA PRO A 426 35.49 -87.28 -23.02
C PRO A 426 34.17 -86.87 -23.67
N ASP A 427 33.04 -87.39 -23.16
CA ASP A 427 31.71 -87.13 -23.72
C ASP A 427 30.63 -86.98 -22.64
N GLY A 428 29.50 -86.36 -23.02
CA GLY A 428 28.30 -86.26 -22.18
C GLY A 428 28.40 -85.29 -20.99
N LEU A 429 29.04 -84.13 -21.14
CA LEU A 429 29.16 -83.11 -20.08
C LEU A 429 27.81 -82.41 -19.78
N LEU A 430 27.39 -82.44 -18.52
CA LEU A 430 26.08 -81.99 -18.03
C LEU A 430 26.20 -81.11 -16.78
N PHE A 431 25.34 -80.10 -16.67
CA PHE A 431 25.22 -79.22 -15.50
C PHE A 431 24.05 -79.66 -14.63
N LYS A 432 24.32 -79.99 -13.36
CA LYS A 432 23.34 -80.60 -12.44
C LYS A 432 22.76 -79.61 -11.43
N SER A 433 23.60 -78.74 -10.87
CA SER A 433 23.17 -77.65 -10.00
C SER A 433 23.99 -76.38 -10.28
N ILE A 434 23.31 -75.24 -10.27
CA ILE A 434 23.87 -73.92 -10.59
C ILE A 434 23.40 -72.97 -9.50
N THR A 435 24.32 -72.25 -8.86
CA THR A 435 24.03 -71.23 -7.85
C THR A 435 24.63 -69.88 -8.29
N GLU A 436 24.59 -68.89 -7.40
CA GLU A 436 25.25 -67.60 -7.60
C GLU A 436 26.79 -67.72 -7.66
N THR A 437 27.39 -68.71 -6.98
CA THR A 437 28.86 -68.82 -6.84
C THR A 437 29.43 -70.22 -7.07
N SER A 438 28.61 -71.18 -7.49
CA SER A 438 29.06 -72.56 -7.74
C SER A 438 28.30 -73.27 -8.85
N VAL A 439 28.97 -74.18 -9.56
CA VAL A 439 28.37 -75.07 -10.57
C VAL A 439 28.82 -76.51 -10.31
N GLU A 440 27.87 -77.44 -10.35
CA GLU A 440 28.09 -78.88 -10.31
C GLU A 440 28.02 -79.45 -11.74
N VAL A 441 29.12 -80.02 -12.20
CA VAL A 441 29.32 -80.61 -13.53
C VAL A 441 29.44 -82.13 -13.41
N GLN A 442 28.91 -82.88 -14.37
CA GLN A 442 28.97 -84.34 -14.43
C GLN A 442 29.23 -84.82 -15.87
N TRP A 443 29.95 -85.92 -16.05
CA TRP A 443 30.30 -86.51 -17.37
C TRP A 443 30.30 -88.05 -17.31
N GLN A 444 30.55 -88.71 -18.45
CA GLN A 444 30.60 -90.17 -18.53
C GLN A 444 32.01 -90.72 -18.22
N PRO A 445 32.15 -91.84 -17.48
CA PRO A 445 33.44 -92.50 -17.26
C PRO A 445 33.91 -93.27 -18.51
N PHE A 446 35.22 -93.41 -18.66
CA PHE A 446 35.80 -94.45 -19.53
C PHE A 446 35.81 -95.82 -18.83
N TYR A 447 35.85 -96.89 -19.62
CA TYR A 447 35.84 -98.28 -19.14
C TYR A 447 37.24 -98.92 -19.05
N TYR A 448 38.30 -98.18 -19.40
CA TYR A 448 39.70 -98.59 -19.33
C TYR A 448 40.51 -97.71 -18.35
N SER A 449 41.76 -98.08 -18.06
CA SER A 449 42.62 -97.35 -17.11
C SER A 449 43.34 -96.16 -17.76
N PHE A 450 43.31 -95.02 -17.07
CA PHE A 450 44.01 -93.77 -17.38
C PHE A 450 44.22 -92.99 -16.07
N ASP A 451 45.04 -91.94 -16.10
CA ASP A 451 45.53 -91.32 -14.87
C ASP A 451 44.49 -90.39 -14.23
N GLY A 452 43.84 -89.57 -15.05
CA GLY A 452 42.89 -88.59 -14.55
C GLY A 452 42.19 -87.75 -15.60
N TRP A 453 41.32 -86.87 -15.10
CA TRP A 453 40.69 -85.81 -15.86
C TRP A 453 41.32 -84.47 -15.52
N GLU A 454 41.26 -83.53 -16.45
CA GLU A 454 41.54 -82.12 -16.21
C GLU A 454 40.29 -81.32 -16.61
N ILE A 455 39.72 -80.59 -15.66
CA ILE A 455 38.58 -79.70 -15.88
C ILE A 455 39.02 -78.24 -15.71
N SER A 456 38.50 -77.36 -16.55
CA SER A 456 38.84 -75.93 -16.59
C SER A 456 37.58 -75.08 -16.70
N PHE A 457 37.49 -74.01 -15.91
CA PHE A 457 36.41 -73.02 -15.93
C PHE A 457 37.00 -71.67 -16.32
N ILE A 458 36.79 -71.26 -17.57
CA ILE A 458 37.36 -70.04 -18.15
C ILE A 458 36.24 -68.97 -18.21
N PRO A 459 36.37 -67.83 -17.52
CA PRO A 459 35.40 -66.73 -17.64
C PRO A 459 35.48 -66.11 -19.04
N LYS A 460 34.37 -65.59 -19.55
CA LYS A 460 34.26 -65.02 -20.90
C LYS A 460 35.31 -63.94 -21.25
N ASP A 461 35.74 -63.17 -20.26
CA ASP A 461 36.74 -62.10 -20.42
C ASP A 461 38.19 -62.64 -20.46
N ASN A 462 38.41 -63.96 -20.41
CA ASN A 462 39.71 -64.65 -20.27
C ASN A 462 40.53 -64.24 -19.02
N ASP A 463 39.90 -63.57 -18.07
CA ASP A 463 40.44 -63.01 -16.83
C ASP A 463 40.75 -64.09 -15.76
N GLY A 464 41.64 -65.02 -16.11
CA GLY A 464 42.09 -66.14 -15.26
C GLY A 464 41.10 -67.31 -15.22
N GLY A 465 41.45 -68.41 -15.91
CA GLY A 465 40.70 -69.68 -15.82
C GLY A 465 41.08 -70.48 -14.57
N MET A 466 40.09 -71.09 -13.90
CA MET A 466 40.33 -72.05 -12.82
C MET A 466 40.51 -73.44 -13.40
N THR A 467 41.63 -74.11 -13.12
CA THR A 467 41.91 -75.49 -13.55
C THR A 467 41.99 -76.44 -12.35
N ALA A 468 41.50 -77.67 -12.54
CA ALA A 468 41.59 -78.73 -11.54
C ALA A 468 41.87 -80.08 -12.22
N GLN A 469 42.88 -80.80 -11.73
CA GLN A 469 43.12 -82.20 -12.11
C GLN A 469 42.47 -83.14 -11.09
N LEU A 470 41.86 -84.21 -11.58
CA LEU A 470 40.98 -85.12 -10.84
C LEU A 470 41.36 -86.57 -11.14
N PRO A 471 41.38 -87.48 -10.15
CA PRO A 471 41.56 -88.92 -10.42
C PRO A 471 40.53 -89.47 -11.41
N SER A 472 40.92 -90.47 -12.19
CA SER A 472 40.09 -91.10 -13.23
C SER A 472 38.78 -91.72 -12.72
N THR A 473 38.68 -91.99 -11.41
CA THR A 473 37.47 -92.46 -10.72
C THR A 473 36.39 -91.40 -10.53
N ILE A 474 36.69 -90.11 -10.74
CA ILE A 474 35.75 -89.00 -10.55
C ILE A 474 34.99 -88.72 -11.85
N THR A 475 33.65 -88.68 -11.78
CA THR A 475 32.75 -88.34 -12.90
C THR A 475 31.89 -87.10 -12.64
N SER A 476 32.06 -86.44 -11.49
CA SER A 476 31.39 -85.18 -11.18
C SER A 476 32.27 -84.26 -10.34
N PHE A 477 32.16 -82.95 -10.55
CA PHE A 477 32.95 -81.94 -9.88
C PHE A 477 32.11 -80.70 -9.54
N HIS A 478 32.30 -80.16 -8.34
CA HIS A 478 31.60 -78.98 -7.84
C HIS A 478 32.58 -77.81 -7.74
N GLN A 479 32.57 -76.95 -8.74
CA GLN A 479 33.38 -75.73 -8.72
C GLN A 479 32.69 -74.68 -7.86
N THR A 480 33.43 -74.08 -6.93
CA THR A 480 32.97 -72.98 -6.05
C THR A 480 33.82 -71.73 -6.28
N GLY A 481 33.37 -70.58 -5.77
CA GLY A 481 34.10 -69.30 -5.92
C GLY A 481 33.93 -68.61 -7.27
N LEU A 482 32.92 -69.01 -8.06
CA LEU A 482 32.58 -68.35 -9.33
C LEU A 482 31.94 -66.97 -9.09
N ARG A 483 32.08 -66.04 -10.06
CA ARG A 483 31.49 -64.70 -10.01
C ARG A 483 29.96 -64.80 -10.28
N PRO A 484 29.09 -64.11 -9.53
CA PRO A 484 27.64 -64.12 -9.78
C PRO A 484 27.19 -63.47 -11.09
N GLY A 485 26.19 -64.07 -11.73
CA GLY A 485 25.62 -63.66 -13.01
C GLY A 485 26.61 -63.63 -14.18
N GLU A 486 27.66 -64.45 -14.16
CA GLU A 486 28.76 -64.40 -15.13
C GLU A 486 28.84 -65.67 -15.98
N GLU A 487 29.38 -65.54 -17.20
CA GLU A 487 29.42 -66.62 -18.20
C GLU A 487 30.78 -67.34 -18.22
N TYR A 488 30.75 -68.66 -18.03
CA TYR A 488 31.92 -69.52 -17.96
C TYR A 488 31.89 -70.59 -19.05
N THR A 489 33.01 -70.77 -19.74
CA THR A 489 33.28 -71.93 -20.61
C THR A 489 33.96 -73.01 -19.79
N VAL A 490 33.35 -74.19 -19.72
CA VAL A 490 33.87 -75.36 -19.03
C VAL A 490 34.46 -76.32 -20.05
N ASN A 491 35.75 -76.63 -19.95
CA ASN A 491 36.40 -77.64 -20.79
C ASN A 491 36.91 -78.82 -19.95
N LEU A 492 36.73 -80.04 -20.44
CA LEU A 492 37.16 -81.29 -19.82
C LEU A 492 38.07 -82.08 -20.78
N VAL A 493 39.17 -82.62 -20.25
CA VAL A 493 40.22 -83.38 -20.97
C VAL A 493 40.56 -84.65 -20.18
N ALA A 494 40.88 -85.76 -20.86
CA ALA A 494 41.47 -86.95 -20.24
C ALA A 494 43.01 -86.93 -20.33
N LEU A 495 43.68 -87.40 -19.27
CA LEU A 495 45.13 -87.47 -19.14
C LEU A 495 45.59 -88.94 -19.03
N ARG A 496 46.65 -89.29 -19.76
CA ARG A 496 47.38 -90.56 -19.61
C ARG A 496 48.85 -90.37 -19.99
N ASP A 497 49.76 -90.65 -19.06
CA ASP A 497 51.21 -90.41 -19.18
C ASP A 497 51.52 -88.94 -19.58
N GLN A 498 52.03 -88.70 -20.78
CA GLN A 498 52.23 -87.35 -21.36
C GLN A 498 51.16 -86.98 -22.41
N GLY A 499 50.19 -87.86 -22.65
CA GLY A 499 49.09 -87.68 -23.59
C GLY A 499 47.90 -86.94 -22.99
N ARG A 500 47.25 -86.13 -23.81
CA ARG A 500 45.99 -85.43 -23.51
C ARG A 500 44.97 -85.74 -24.61
N SER A 501 43.72 -86.02 -24.24
CA SER A 501 42.62 -86.11 -25.22
C SER A 501 42.33 -84.75 -25.86
N GLN A 502 41.46 -84.72 -26.87
CA GLN A 502 40.86 -83.44 -27.26
C GLN A 502 39.91 -82.95 -26.14
N PRO A 503 39.76 -81.63 -25.96
CA PRO A 503 38.85 -81.07 -24.96
C PRO A 503 37.39 -81.13 -25.42
N VAL A 504 36.48 -81.52 -24.53
CA VAL A 504 35.04 -81.28 -24.69
C VAL A 504 34.64 -80.00 -23.94
N SER A 505 33.89 -79.11 -24.59
CA SER A 505 33.59 -77.76 -24.08
C SER A 505 32.08 -77.46 -24.05
N ALA A 506 31.59 -76.86 -22.97
CA ALA A 506 30.23 -76.33 -22.86
C ALA A 506 30.19 -75.04 -22.03
N THR A 507 29.18 -74.18 -22.22
CA THR A 507 29.03 -72.91 -21.48
C THR A 507 27.94 -72.97 -20.41
N VAL A 508 28.13 -72.22 -19.32
CA VAL A 508 27.19 -72.09 -18.21
C VAL A 508 27.21 -70.66 -17.65
N THR A 509 26.07 -70.17 -17.19
CA THR A 509 25.96 -68.87 -16.49
C THR A 509 25.53 -69.09 -15.04
N THR A 510 26.22 -68.45 -14.10
CA THR A 510 25.84 -68.45 -12.68
C THR A 510 24.57 -67.63 -12.43
N LEU A 511 23.90 -67.87 -11.30
CA LEU A 511 22.72 -67.08 -10.90
C LEU A 511 23.11 -65.67 -10.45
N ILE A 512 22.13 -64.78 -10.47
CA ILE A 512 22.25 -63.35 -10.15
C ILE A 512 22.02 -63.17 -8.64
N ASP A 513 23.01 -62.63 -7.91
CA ASP A 513 22.91 -62.46 -6.46
C ASP A 513 21.97 -61.31 -6.04
N GLY A 514 21.29 -61.48 -4.91
CA GLY A 514 20.31 -60.52 -4.41
C GLY A 514 20.91 -59.41 -3.54
N PRO A 515 20.24 -58.25 -3.41
CA PRO A 515 20.53 -57.29 -2.35
C PRO A 515 20.41 -57.96 -0.96
N THR A 516 21.31 -57.64 -0.03
CA THR A 516 21.36 -58.27 1.31
C THR A 516 21.27 -57.24 2.42
N GLN A 517 21.07 -57.68 3.67
CA GLN A 517 20.98 -56.80 4.86
C GLN A 517 19.96 -55.65 4.71
N LEU A 518 18.71 -55.98 4.37
CA LEU A 518 17.61 -55.00 4.34
C LEU A 518 17.26 -54.54 5.75
N ILE A 519 17.46 -53.24 6.03
CA ILE A 519 17.20 -52.60 7.32
C ILE A 519 16.27 -51.41 7.09
N VAL A 520 15.31 -51.21 7.99
CA VAL A 520 14.51 -49.99 8.08
C VAL A 520 14.91 -49.24 9.36
N ARG A 521 15.15 -47.94 9.25
CA ARG A 521 15.44 -47.03 10.36
C ARG A 521 14.71 -45.70 10.14
N ASP A 522 14.87 -44.77 11.08
CA ASP A 522 14.42 -43.38 10.97
C ASP A 522 12.94 -43.30 10.51
N VAL A 523 12.09 -44.11 11.16
CA VAL A 523 10.66 -44.25 10.86
C VAL A 523 9.88 -43.18 11.61
N SER A 524 9.04 -42.42 10.90
CA SER A 524 8.08 -41.48 11.47
C SER A 524 6.65 -41.97 11.23
N ASP A 525 5.69 -41.07 11.44
CA ASP A 525 4.30 -41.16 10.99
C ASP A 525 4.11 -41.44 9.48
N SER A 526 4.98 -40.88 8.64
CA SER A 526 4.73 -40.67 7.20
C SER A 526 5.94 -40.97 6.31
N VAL A 527 7.12 -41.14 6.91
CA VAL A 527 8.41 -41.42 6.26
C VAL A 527 9.07 -42.64 6.90
N ALA A 528 9.83 -43.42 6.12
CA ALA A 528 10.70 -44.47 6.65
C ALA A 528 11.97 -44.60 5.80
N PHE A 529 13.13 -44.76 6.43
CA PHE A 529 14.40 -44.86 5.72
C PHE A 529 14.82 -46.33 5.56
N VAL A 530 14.99 -46.77 4.31
CA VAL A 530 15.31 -48.16 3.97
C VAL A 530 16.74 -48.23 3.44
N GLN A 531 17.56 -49.12 3.98
CA GLN A 531 18.94 -49.36 3.55
C GLN A 531 19.19 -50.84 3.27
N TRP A 532 20.08 -51.14 2.32
CA TRP A 532 20.52 -52.48 1.97
C TRP A 532 22.00 -52.48 1.53
N THR A 533 22.58 -53.66 1.44
CA THR A 533 23.88 -53.92 0.80
C THR A 533 23.66 -54.28 -0.67
N ASN A 534 24.37 -53.61 -1.56
CA ASN A 534 24.29 -53.86 -3.01
C ASN A 534 24.84 -55.25 -3.37
N PRO A 535 24.26 -55.92 -4.38
CA PRO A 535 24.75 -57.21 -4.89
C PRO A 535 26.09 -57.05 -5.64
N LYS A 536 26.81 -58.15 -5.82
CA LYS A 536 28.13 -58.21 -6.47
C LYS A 536 28.02 -58.31 -8.00
N ALA A 537 26.96 -58.90 -8.54
CA ALA A 537 26.70 -58.91 -9.97
C ALA A 537 26.29 -57.51 -10.48
N LYS A 538 26.71 -57.17 -11.71
CA LYS A 538 26.37 -55.91 -12.38
C LYS A 538 24.88 -55.89 -12.79
N MET A 539 24.02 -55.29 -11.98
CA MET A 539 22.57 -55.17 -12.25
C MET A 539 22.23 -54.06 -13.24
N ASP A 540 21.10 -54.19 -13.95
CA ASP A 540 20.54 -53.11 -14.77
C ASP A 540 19.71 -52.13 -13.92
N GLN A 541 19.01 -52.65 -12.90
CA GLN A 541 18.15 -51.89 -11.99
C GLN A 541 17.95 -52.65 -10.67
N ILE A 542 17.53 -51.91 -9.63
CA ILE A 542 17.02 -52.45 -8.37
C ILE A 542 15.51 -52.21 -8.31
N VAL A 543 14.73 -53.16 -7.80
CA VAL A 543 13.27 -53.08 -7.67
C VAL A 543 12.88 -53.12 -6.21
N LEU A 544 12.39 -52.01 -5.69
CA LEU A 544 11.84 -51.90 -4.33
C LEU A 544 10.31 -51.96 -4.39
N ARG A 545 9.68 -52.72 -3.49
CA ARG A 545 8.22 -52.86 -3.40
C ARG A 545 7.78 -52.64 -1.95
N TYR A 546 6.74 -51.86 -1.69
CA TYR A 546 6.17 -51.72 -0.34
C TYR A 546 4.65 -51.61 -0.32
N GLY A 547 4.02 -52.00 0.79
CA GLY A 547 2.58 -51.90 0.97
C GLY A 547 2.14 -52.25 2.39
N LEU A 548 0.86 -52.04 2.69
CA LEU A 548 0.28 -52.37 3.99
C LEU A 548 0.24 -53.88 4.21
N VAL A 549 0.62 -54.34 5.41
CA VAL A 549 0.60 -55.76 5.78
C VAL A 549 -0.83 -56.28 5.76
N GLY A 550 -1.07 -57.40 5.08
CA GLY A 550 -2.40 -58.01 4.94
C GLY A 550 -3.38 -57.28 4.02
N GLY A 551 -2.96 -56.21 3.33
CA GLY A 551 -3.81 -55.49 2.39
C GLY A 551 -3.90 -56.17 1.01
N ASP A 552 -5.11 -56.41 0.52
CA ASP A 552 -5.41 -56.95 -0.82
C ASP A 552 -5.16 -55.93 -1.97
N ARG A 553 -4.23 -54.99 -1.76
CA ARG A 553 -3.83 -53.97 -2.73
C ARG A 553 -2.41 -54.27 -3.24
N PRO A 554 -2.13 -54.07 -4.55
CA PRO A 554 -0.80 -54.29 -5.09
C PRO A 554 0.24 -53.38 -4.41
N LYS A 555 1.35 -53.96 -3.96
CA LYS A 555 2.49 -53.23 -3.37
C LYS A 555 3.05 -52.20 -4.37
N THR A 556 3.17 -50.94 -3.94
CA THR A 556 3.77 -49.86 -4.70
C THR A 556 5.20 -50.24 -5.08
N THR A 557 5.51 -50.22 -6.38
CA THR A 557 6.77 -50.75 -6.92
C THR A 557 7.58 -49.62 -7.57
N PHE A 558 8.81 -49.42 -7.09
CA PHE A 558 9.78 -48.45 -7.59
C PHE A 558 10.95 -49.16 -8.28
N ARG A 559 11.45 -48.54 -9.36
CA ARG A 559 12.67 -48.96 -10.07
C ARG A 559 13.76 -47.95 -9.78
N LEU A 560 14.83 -48.42 -9.17
CA LEU A 560 15.96 -47.65 -8.64
C LEU A 560 17.22 -47.92 -9.46
N GLN A 561 18.14 -46.96 -9.48
CA GLN A 561 19.46 -47.13 -10.08
C GLN A 561 20.27 -48.21 -9.33
N PRO A 562 21.05 -49.05 -10.03
CA PRO A 562 21.74 -50.19 -9.42
C PRO A 562 22.87 -49.82 -8.45
N THR A 563 23.27 -48.54 -8.40
CA THR A 563 24.23 -47.99 -7.44
C THR A 563 23.63 -47.63 -6.09
N LEU A 564 22.30 -47.43 -6.00
CA LEU A 564 21.64 -47.01 -4.77
C LEU A 564 21.61 -48.15 -3.75
N SER A 565 22.11 -47.85 -2.55
CA SER A 565 22.09 -48.71 -1.35
C SER A 565 21.04 -48.28 -0.31
N GLN A 566 20.30 -47.21 -0.57
CA GLN A 566 19.34 -46.62 0.37
C GLN A 566 18.25 -45.81 -0.34
N TYR A 567 17.06 -45.72 0.27
CA TYR A 567 15.91 -45.00 -0.24
C TYR A 567 14.93 -44.58 0.88
N SER A 568 14.37 -43.38 0.78
CA SER A 568 13.34 -42.89 1.71
C SER A 568 11.94 -43.19 1.17
N LEU A 569 11.17 -43.98 1.90
CA LEU A 569 9.74 -44.13 1.70
C LEU A 569 9.03 -42.87 2.19
N GLN A 570 8.03 -42.40 1.44
CA GLN A 570 7.25 -41.19 1.75
C GLN A 570 5.77 -41.47 1.51
N MET A 571 4.90 -40.61 2.06
CA MET A 571 3.44 -40.74 2.01
C MET A 571 2.97 -42.08 2.59
N LEU A 572 3.63 -42.54 3.66
CA LEU A 572 3.12 -43.62 4.49
C LEU A 572 1.94 -43.11 5.32
N ARG A 573 1.07 -44.02 5.72
CA ARG A 573 -0.01 -43.73 6.68
C ARG A 573 0.51 -43.80 8.10
N PRO A 574 0.12 -42.89 9.00
CA PRO A 574 0.41 -43.01 10.44
C PRO A 574 -0.20 -44.28 11.05
N GLY A 575 0.39 -44.73 12.18
CA GLY A 575 -0.07 -45.86 12.99
C GLY A 575 -0.22 -47.20 12.26
N SER A 576 0.43 -47.39 11.11
CA SER A 576 0.13 -48.45 10.15
C SER A 576 1.30 -49.41 9.94
N ARG A 577 1.02 -50.73 9.83
CA ARG A 577 2.02 -51.75 9.50
C ARG A 577 2.28 -51.83 8.00
N TYR A 578 3.55 -51.75 7.62
CA TYR A 578 4.05 -51.83 6.26
C TYR A 578 5.05 -52.99 6.10
N GLU A 579 4.98 -53.67 4.96
CA GLU A 579 6.02 -54.59 4.49
C GLU A 579 6.78 -53.94 3.34
N VAL A 580 8.11 -54.00 3.36
CA VAL A 580 8.98 -53.58 2.26
C VAL A 580 9.85 -54.74 1.79
N SER A 581 10.02 -54.89 0.49
CA SER A 581 10.86 -55.91 -0.15
C SER A 581 11.70 -55.35 -1.30
N ILE A 582 12.81 -56.01 -1.61
CA ILE A 582 13.75 -55.56 -2.63
C ILE A 582 14.41 -56.71 -3.40
N SER A 583 14.57 -56.54 -4.71
CA SER A 583 15.28 -57.46 -5.63
C SER A 583 16.18 -56.67 -6.61
N GLY A 584 17.23 -57.31 -7.13
CA GLY A 584 18.00 -56.83 -8.28
C GLY A 584 17.46 -57.42 -9.58
N VAL A 585 17.68 -56.76 -10.72
CA VAL A 585 17.25 -57.27 -12.03
C VAL A 585 18.35 -57.07 -13.08
N ARG A 586 18.66 -58.14 -13.85
CA ARG A 586 19.67 -58.14 -14.92
C ARG A 586 19.16 -58.94 -16.12
N LYS A 587 19.19 -58.35 -17.31
CA LYS A 587 18.73 -58.92 -18.61
C LYS A 587 17.31 -59.53 -18.60
N GLY A 588 16.45 -59.08 -17.68
CA GLY A 588 15.06 -59.54 -17.54
C GLY A 588 14.80 -60.57 -16.43
N ASN A 589 15.85 -61.13 -15.82
CA ASN A 589 15.72 -62.00 -14.65
C ASN A 589 15.80 -61.17 -13.36
N GLU A 590 14.86 -61.38 -12.42
CA GLU A 590 14.96 -60.85 -11.05
C GLU A 590 15.80 -61.80 -10.17
N SER A 591 16.53 -61.25 -9.20
CA SER A 591 17.27 -61.99 -8.17
C SER A 591 16.35 -62.58 -7.11
N GLY A 592 16.93 -63.29 -6.13
CA GLY A 592 16.29 -63.48 -4.83
C GLY A 592 15.80 -62.16 -4.23
N THR A 593 14.65 -62.18 -3.57
CA THR A 593 14.02 -61.02 -2.91
C THR A 593 14.15 -61.14 -1.41
N ILE A 594 14.57 -60.07 -0.73
CA ILE A 594 14.55 -59.95 0.73
C ILE A 594 13.44 -58.98 1.15
N SER A 595 12.76 -59.25 2.27
CA SER A 595 11.68 -58.40 2.81
C SER A 595 11.75 -58.25 4.33
N THR A 596 11.11 -57.21 4.86
CA THR A 596 10.95 -56.94 6.30
C THR A 596 9.69 -56.13 6.57
N GLU A 597 9.19 -56.18 7.81
CA GLU A 597 8.03 -55.40 8.28
C GLU A 597 8.45 -54.27 9.23
N PHE A 598 7.70 -53.18 9.22
CA PHE A 598 7.81 -52.09 10.18
C PHE A 598 6.44 -51.43 10.43
N SER A 599 6.34 -50.63 11.49
CA SER A 599 5.14 -49.82 11.81
C SER A 599 5.51 -48.35 11.81
N THR A 600 4.68 -47.49 11.21
CA THR A 600 4.80 -46.03 11.34
C THR A 600 4.35 -45.54 12.72
N GLU A 601 4.83 -44.37 13.13
CA GLU A 601 4.43 -43.72 14.37
C GLU A 601 3.00 -43.14 14.28
N ILE A 602 2.44 -42.75 15.43
CA ILE A 602 1.17 -42.00 15.50
C ILE A 602 1.47 -40.54 15.15
N ASP A 603 0.70 -39.93 14.24
CA ASP A 603 0.92 -38.54 13.85
C ASP A 603 0.55 -37.55 14.97
N ALA A 604 1.35 -36.50 15.10
CA ALA A 604 1.05 -35.40 16.01
C ALA A 604 -0.22 -34.65 15.52
N PRO A 605 -1.13 -34.25 16.43
CA PRO A 605 -2.36 -33.55 16.06
C PRO A 605 -2.07 -32.22 15.35
N LYS A 606 -2.80 -31.97 14.26
CA LYS A 606 -2.46 -30.92 13.27
C LYS A 606 -3.31 -29.66 13.50
N ASN A 607 -2.85 -28.52 12.97
CA ASN A 607 -3.57 -27.23 13.01
C ASN A 607 -4.06 -26.77 14.41
N LEU A 608 -3.31 -27.10 15.46
CA LEU A 608 -3.56 -26.64 16.83
C LEU A 608 -3.70 -25.11 16.88
N ARG A 609 -4.86 -24.63 17.37
CA ARG A 609 -5.24 -23.22 17.45
C ARG A 609 -5.97 -22.89 18.75
N VAL A 610 -5.86 -21.63 19.17
CA VAL A 610 -6.71 -21.06 20.23
C VAL A 610 -8.00 -20.54 19.58
N LEU A 611 -9.16 -21.06 19.98
CA LEU A 611 -10.47 -20.60 19.53
C LEU A 611 -10.93 -19.36 20.30
N SER A 612 -10.87 -19.42 21.62
CA SER A 612 -11.27 -18.33 22.51
C SER A 612 -10.28 -18.20 23.67
N LYS A 613 -10.09 -16.98 24.15
CA LYS A 613 -9.18 -16.66 25.25
C LYS A 613 -9.87 -15.70 26.22
N PHE A 614 -9.82 -16.04 27.50
CA PHE A 614 -10.30 -15.22 28.59
C PHE A 614 -9.16 -15.05 29.60
N SER A 615 -9.40 -14.34 30.70
CA SER A 615 -8.37 -14.11 31.71
C SER A 615 -7.91 -15.39 32.41
N THR A 616 -8.81 -16.35 32.66
CA THR A 616 -8.51 -17.58 33.39
C THR A 616 -8.73 -18.86 32.59
N THR A 617 -9.06 -18.75 31.30
CA THR A 617 -9.35 -19.90 30.42
C THR A 617 -8.82 -19.72 29.01
N LEU A 618 -8.49 -20.85 28.37
CA LEU A 618 -8.09 -20.95 26.96
C LEU A 618 -8.85 -22.11 26.30
N GLU A 619 -9.63 -21.84 25.26
CA GLU A 619 -10.25 -22.87 24.44
C GLU A 619 -9.34 -23.22 23.26
N LEU A 620 -9.04 -24.50 23.12
CA LEU A 620 -8.11 -25.06 22.16
C LEU A 620 -8.83 -26.00 21.20
N GLU A 621 -8.46 -25.98 19.93
CA GLU A 621 -8.93 -26.92 18.91
C GLU A 621 -7.76 -27.41 18.06
N TRP A 622 -7.81 -28.67 17.63
CA TRP A 622 -6.87 -29.30 16.72
C TRP A 622 -7.58 -30.30 15.82
N ASP A 623 -7.01 -30.56 14.65
CA ASP A 623 -7.47 -31.62 13.76
C ASP A 623 -7.14 -32.99 14.36
N ASN A 624 -8.04 -33.96 14.19
CA ASN A 624 -7.83 -35.31 14.66
C ASN A 624 -6.67 -36.00 13.89
N SER A 625 -5.93 -36.87 14.58
CA SER A 625 -4.89 -37.75 14.03
C SER A 625 -5.43 -38.63 12.89
N GLU A 626 -4.59 -38.90 11.89
CA GLU A 626 -4.91 -39.82 10.79
C GLU A 626 -4.76 -41.30 11.19
N ALA A 627 -4.05 -41.58 12.29
CA ALA A 627 -4.05 -42.88 12.95
C ALA A 627 -5.31 -43.10 13.80
N GLU A 628 -5.66 -44.37 14.05
CA GLU A 628 -6.73 -44.74 14.96
C GLU A 628 -6.27 -44.55 16.42
N VAL A 629 -6.89 -43.63 17.16
CA VAL A 629 -6.47 -43.19 18.50
C VAL A 629 -7.66 -43.09 19.47
N GLU A 630 -7.41 -43.32 20.76
CA GLU A 630 -8.45 -43.33 21.81
C GLU A 630 -8.80 -41.92 22.31
N GLY A 631 -7.86 -40.98 22.18
CA GLY A 631 -8.00 -39.59 22.60
C GLY A 631 -6.67 -38.83 22.62
N TYR A 632 -6.65 -37.69 23.30
CA TYR A 632 -5.49 -36.80 23.38
C TYR A 632 -5.12 -36.49 24.83
N GLN A 633 -3.82 -36.37 25.10
CA GLN A 633 -3.28 -35.84 26.35
C GLN A 633 -2.80 -34.40 26.10
N VAL A 634 -3.44 -33.44 26.76
CA VAL A 634 -3.02 -32.04 26.78
C VAL A 634 -2.21 -31.80 28.05
N VAL A 635 -1.00 -31.29 27.88
CA VAL A 635 -0.06 -30.93 28.95
C VAL A 635 0.22 -29.44 28.86
N TYR A 636 0.20 -28.71 29.98
CA TYR A 636 0.46 -27.27 29.97
C TYR A 636 1.16 -26.78 31.25
N SER A 637 2.01 -25.77 31.09
CA SER A 637 2.71 -25.09 32.20
C SER A 637 2.94 -23.62 31.85
N THR A 638 3.23 -22.79 32.86
CA THR A 638 3.79 -21.45 32.59
C THR A 638 5.23 -21.60 32.10
N LEU A 639 5.70 -20.69 31.25
CA LEU A 639 7.06 -20.77 30.66
C LEU A 639 8.21 -20.77 31.70
N ALA A 640 7.94 -20.37 32.94
CA ALA A 640 8.90 -20.30 34.04
C ALA A 640 8.66 -21.35 35.15
N GLY A 641 7.80 -22.36 34.94
CA GLY A 641 7.35 -23.30 35.98
C GLY A 641 7.77 -24.75 35.76
N ASP A 642 8.37 -25.36 36.78
CA ASP A 642 8.73 -26.80 36.81
C ASP A 642 7.51 -27.75 36.88
N LEU A 643 6.35 -27.24 37.30
CA LEU A 643 5.10 -28.01 37.33
C LEU A 643 4.27 -27.79 36.06
N TYR A 644 3.83 -28.91 35.49
CA TYR A 644 2.83 -28.98 34.43
C TYR A 644 1.53 -29.60 34.94
N GLU A 645 0.41 -29.17 34.38
CA GLU A 645 -0.89 -29.81 34.55
C GLU A 645 -1.21 -30.71 33.34
N LYS A 646 -2.12 -31.67 33.53
CA LYS A 646 -2.49 -32.70 32.54
C LYS A 646 -4.00 -32.87 32.44
N VAL A 647 -4.53 -32.84 31.22
CA VAL A 647 -5.94 -33.06 30.90
C VAL A 647 -6.05 -34.12 29.80
N ILE A 648 -6.88 -35.13 30.02
CA ILE A 648 -7.19 -36.15 29.01
C ILE A 648 -8.48 -35.72 28.29
N VAL A 649 -8.45 -35.74 26.96
CA VAL A 649 -9.55 -35.30 26.09
C VAL A 649 -9.98 -36.49 25.23
N PRO A 650 -11.22 -36.99 25.35
CA PRO A 650 -11.69 -38.11 24.53
C PRO A 650 -11.82 -37.70 23.06
N LEU A 651 -11.69 -38.65 22.14
CA LEU A 651 -11.87 -38.40 20.72
C LEU A 651 -13.28 -37.86 20.42
N ASN A 652 -13.37 -36.71 19.74
CA ASN A 652 -14.62 -36.14 19.29
C ASN A 652 -15.08 -36.77 17.95
N ASN A 653 -16.39 -36.94 17.76
CA ASN A 653 -16.99 -37.51 16.54
C ASN A 653 -16.88 -36.62 15.28
N GLY A 654 -16.26 -35.43 15.39
CA GLY A 654 -16.00 -34.51 14.29
C GLY A 654 -14.61 -34.69 13.65
N PRO A 655 -14.24 -33.84 12.69
CA PRO A 655 -12.88 -33.79 12.15
C PRO A 655 -11.87 -33.18 13.13
N THR A 656 -12.34 -32.36 14.08
CA THR A 656 -11.53 -31.70 15.11
C THR A 656 -11.91 -32.14 16.51
N SER A 657 -10.94 -32.17 17.41
CA SER A 657 -11.15 -32.27 18.86
C SER A 657 -10.84 -30.94 19.53
N LYS A 658 -11.50 -30.67 20.67
CA LYS A 658 -11.33 -29.42 21.40
C LYS A 658 -11.37 -29.61 22.91
N THR A 659 -10.75 -28.69 23.65
CA THR A 659 -10.82 -28.63 25.12
C THR A 659 -10.78 -27.19 25.62
N THR A 660 -11.15 -26.99 26.88
CA THR A 660 -11.06 -25.70 27.56
C THR A 660 -10.17 -25.84 28.78
N LEU A 661 -8.99 -25.23 28.74
CA LEU A 661 -8.12 -25.09 29.92
C LEU A 661 -8.73 -24.05 30.86
N THR A 662 -8.65 -24.29 32.17
CA THR A 662 -9.28 -23.46 33.22
C THR A 662 -8.32 -23.22 34.37
N ASN A 663 -8.69 -22.33 35.31
CA ASN A 663 -7.87 -21.94 36.47
C ASN A 663 -6.50 -21.32 36.12
N LEU A 664 -6.35 -20.79 34.90
CA LEU A 664 -5.12 -20.14 34.44
C LEU A 664 -4.96 -18.73 35.05
N LEU A 665 -3.72 -18.24 35.09
CA LEU A 665 -3.40 -16.88 35.55
C LEU A 665 -3.66 -15.83 34.45
N PRO A 666 -4.22 -14.65 34.75
CA PRO A 666 -4.39 -13.57 33.78
C PRO A 666 -3.08 -13.01 33.21
N GLY A 667 -3.12 -12.54 31.96
CA GLY A 667 -2.01 -11.91 31.26
C GLY A 667 -0.71 -12.74 31.16
N THR A 668 -0.81 -14.06 31.35
CA THR A 668 0.28 -15.00 31.56
C THR A 668 0.41 -15.98 30.40
N GLU A 669 1.63 -16.35 30.05
CA GLU A 669 1.92 -17.19 28.89
C GLU A 669 2.20 -18.64 29.29
N TYR A 670 1.50 -19.55 28.62
CA TYR A 670 1.53 -20.98 28.85
C TYR A 670 2.08 -21.70 27.63
N GLY A 671 3.06 -22.58 27.86
CA GLY A 671 3.46 -23.58 26.88
C GLY A 671 2.48 -24.76 26.96
N ILE A 672 1.92 -25.16 25.82
CA ILE A 672 0.92 -26.22 25.72
C ILE A 672 1.44 -27.27 24.73
N GLY A 673 1.43 -28.55 25.13
CA GLY A 673 1.76 -29.69 24.27
C GLY A 673 0.60 -30.69 24.21
N ILE A 674 0.24 -31.15 23.01
CA ILE A 674 -0.84 -32.13 22.78
C ILE A 674 -0.31 -33.36 22.07
N SER A 675 -0.39 -34.52 22.71
CA SER A 675 -0.09 -35.83 22.09
C SER A 675 -1.38 -36.63 21.87
N ALA A 676 -1.49 -37.29 20.72
CA ALA A 676 -2.49 -38.34 20.49
C ALA A 676 -2.10 -39.62 21.23
N MET A 677 -3.07 -40.42 21.68
CA MET A 677 -2.85 -41.64 22.48
C MET A 677 -3.54 -42.88 21.92
N LEU A 678 -2.84 -44.00 21.95
CA LEU A 678 -3.37 -45.34 21.67
C LEU A 678 -2.80 -46.32 22.70
N GLY A 679 -3.58 -46.66 23.73
CA GLY A 679 -3.13 -47.47 24.87
C GLY A 679 -1.97 -46.83 25.61
N THR A 680 -0.79 -47.46 25.55
CA THR A 680 0.46 -46.93 26.15
C THR A 680 1.25 -46.02 25.21
N ASN A 681 0.93 -45.99 23.92
CA ASN A 681 1.71 -45.29 22.92
C ASN A 681 1.19 -43.85 22.76
N GLN A 682 2.10 -42.89 22.64
CA GLN A 682 1.78 -41.47 22.46
C GLN A 682 2.49 -40.93 21.23
N SER A 683 1.85 -40.04 20.47
CA SER A 683 2.50 -39.27 19.40
C SER A 683 3.53 -38.29 20.00
N SER A 684 4.44 -37.80 19.15
CA SER A 684 5.16 -36.57 19.45
C SER A 684 4.16 -35.41 19.75
N PRO A 685 4.47 -34.53 20.72
CA PRO A 685 3.53 -33.50 21.14
C PRO A 685 3.50 -32.33 20.15
N ALA A 686 2.32 -31.95 19.68
CA ALA A 686 2.11 -30.69 18.99
C ALA A 686 2.17 -29.54 20.01
N THR A 687 3.20 -28.69 19.93
CA THR A 687 3.46 -27.61 20.91
C THR A 687 3.05 -26.23 20.41
N MET A 688 2.40 -25.44 21.26
CA MET A 688 2.03 -24.04 21.01
C MET A 688 2.12 -23.22 22.29
N ASN A 689 2.64 -21.99 22.22
CA ASN A 689 2.51 -21.01 23.29
C ASN A 689 1.19 -20.24 23.15
N ALA A 690 0.45 -20.10 24.24
CA ALA A 690 -0.76 -19.28 24.29
C ALA A 690 -0.77 -18.40 25.54
N ARG A 691 -1.13 -17.12 25.37
CA ARG A 691 -1.28 -16.16 26.46
C ARG A 691 -2.75 -15.94 26.79
N THR A 692 -3.09 -16.02 28.08
CA THR A 692 -4.42 -15.66 28.58
C THR A 692 -4.74 -14.18 28.30
N GLY A 693 -6.02 -13.83 28.36
CA GLY A 693 -6.46 -12.45 28.33
C GLY A 693 -5.98 -11.66 29.57
N LEU A 694 -5.99 -10.34 29.46
CA LEU A 694 -5.97 -9.48 30.65
C LEU A 694 -7.33 -9.63 31.36
N ASP A 695 -7.31 -9.64 32.69
CA ASP A 695 -8.52 -9.61 33.51
C ASP A 695 -9.18 -8.23 33.53
N VAL A 696 -10.46 -8.24 33.90
CA VAL A 696 -11.35 -7.09 33.84
C VAL A 696 -11.38 -6.42 35.22
N PRO A 697 -11.27 -5.08 35.31
CA PRO A 697 -11.50 -4.36 36.56
C PRO A 697 -12.90 -4.68 37.12
N MET A 698 -12.96 -5.32 38.29
CA MET A 698 -14.22 -5.67 38.95
C MET A 698 -14.76 -4.50 39.78
N ASP A 699 -15.99 -4.61 40.28
CA ASP A 699 -16.60 -3.67 41.23
C ASP A 699 -16.56 -2.18 40.82
N LEU A 700 -16.64 -1.92 39.51
CA LEU A 700 -16.70 -0.56 38.96
C LEU A 700 -17.95 0.16 39.49
N THR A 701 -17.73 1.27 40.20
CA THR A 701 -18.77 2.03 40.88
C THR A 701 -18.55 3.54 40.74
N VAL A 702 -19.65 4.29 40.62
CA VAL A 702 -19.66 5.75 40.78
C VAL A 702 -19.71 6.06 42.26
N THR A 703 -18.75 6.83 42.76
CA THR A 703 -18.60 7.17 44.19
C THR A 703 -19.18 8.54 44.55
N ALA A 704 -19.14 9.48 43.61
CA ALA A 704 -19.82 10.77 43.67
C ALA A 704 -19.98 11.33 42.24
N SER A 705 -20.92 12.25 42.04
CA SER A 705 -20.98 13.10 40.86
C SER A 705 -21.35 14.53 41.23
N THR A 706 -20.83 15.48 40.45
CA THR A 706 -21.21 16.91 40.47
C THR A 706 -21.88 17.25 39.14
N ASP A 707 -22.19 18.52 38.92
CA ASP A 707 -22.68 19.02 37.64
C ASP A 707 -21.64 18.91 36.49
N ASN A 708 -20.37 18.67 36.78
CA ASN A 708 -19.28 18.65 35.79
C ASN A 708 -18.23 17.55 36.02
N THR A 709 -18.39 16.70 37.05
CA THR A 709 -17.47 15.61 37.35
C THR A 709 -18.20 14.32 37.73
N ILE A 710 -17.58 13.17 37.45
CA ILE A 710 -18.01 11.84 37.92
C ILE A 710 -16.76 11.15 38.50
N THR A 711 -16.84 10.71 39.75
CA THR A 711 -15.73 10.02 40.44
C THR A 711 -15.97 8.52 40.45
N LEU A 712 -14.96 7.76 40.05
CA LEU A 712 -15.03 6.33 39.79
C LEU A 712 -14.12 5.55 40.74
N LEU A 713 -14.49 4.32 41.06
CA LEU A 713 -13.71 3.36 41.84
C LEU A 713 -13.86 1.97 41.23
N TRP A 714 -12.78 1.18 41.17
CA TRP A 714 -12.79 -0.21 40.70
C TRP A 714 -11.80 -1.10 41.48
N GLY A 715 -11.88 -2.41 41.27
CA GLY A 715 -10.96 -3.41 41.83
C GLY A 715 -9.65 -3.52 41.03
N VAL A 716 -8.55 -3.83 41.73
CA VAL A 716 -7.22 -4.06 41.12
C VAL A 716 -7.23 -5.34 40.28
N VAL A 717 -6.69 -5.27 39.05
CA VAL A 717 -6.47 -6.47 38.22
C VAL A 717 -5.18 -7.21 38.61
N GLN A 718 -5.21 -8.54 38.53
CA GLN A 718 -4.07 -9.41 38.85
C GLN A 718 -3.09 -9.58 37.69
N GLY A 719 -3.55 -9.42 36.44
CA GLY A 719 -2.72 -9.51 35.25
C GLY A 719 -1.68 -8.38 35.19
N PRO A 720 -0.47 -8.61 34.65
CA PRO A 720 0.54 -7.56 34.58
C PRO A 720 0.15 -6.51 33.53
N ILE A 721 -0.21 -5.31 33.97
CA ILE A 721 -0.66 -4.20 33.12
C ILE A 721 0.27 -2.99 33.19
N ASP A 722 0.20 -2.13 32.17
CA ASP A 722 0.93 -0.86 32.11
C ASP A 722 0.09 0.27 32.74
N HIS A 723 -1.21 0.32 32.41
CA HIS A 723 -2.18 1.30 32.89
C HIS A 723 -3.62 0.80 32.68
N TYR A 724 -4.58 1.46 33.33
CA TYR A 724 -5.99 1.38 32.95
C TYR A 724 -6.30 2.46 31.91
N MET A 725 -7.22 2.16 30.99
CA MET A 725 -7.82 3.13 30.08
C MET A 725 -9.30 3.26 30.41
N VAL A 726 -9.71 4.46 30.80
CA VAL A 726 -11.09 4.84 31.09
C VAL A 726 -11.61 5.57 29.86
N THR A 727 -12.64 5.03 29.21
CA THR A 727 -13.34 5.73 28.13
C THR A 727 -14.73 6.13 28.62
N TYR A 728 -15.20 7.30 28.22
CA TYR A 728 -16.54 7.76 28.57
C TYR A 728 -17.22 8.38 27.35
N THR A 729 -18.51 8.07 27.21
CA THR A 729 -19.32 8.39 26.03
C THR A 729 -20.53 9.18 26.46
N SER A 730 -20.70 10.41 25.95
CA SER A 730 -21.92 11.18 26.17
C SER A 730 -23.12 10.58 25.42
N SER A 731 -24.34 10.92 25.83
CA SER A 731 -25.56 10.65 25.05
C SER A 731 -25.55 11.25 23.64
N SER A 732 -24.71 12.26 23.39
CA SER A 732 -24.44 12.84 22.05
C SER A 732 -23.44 12.02 21.21
N GLY A 733 -22.91 10.92 21.74
CA GLY A 733 -22.01 9.99 21.03
C GLY A 733 -20.54 10.43 20.98
N LEU A 734 -20.14 11.45 21.74
CA LEU A 734 -18.75 11.87 21.82
C LEU A 734 -17.99 10.97 22.81
N THR A 735 -16.97 10.28 22.31
CA THR A 735 -16.09 9.41 23.11
C THR A 735 -14.80 10.11 23.49
N THR A 736 -14.45 10.06 24.78
CA THR A 736 -13.21 10.62 25.34
C THR A 736 -12.48 9.59 26.19
N GLU A 737 -11.14 9.60 26.14
CA GLU A 737 -10.28 8.57 26.76
C GLU A 737 -9.29 9.21 27.76
N VAL A 738 -9.14 8.57 28.92
CA VAL A 738 -8.23 8.98 30.00
C VAL A 738 -7.41 7.78 30.45
N THR A 739 -6.08 7.92 30.47
CA THR A 739 -5.17 6.90 30.98
C THR A 739 -4.91 7.09 32.48
N VAL A 740 -5.04 6.01 33.25
CA VAL A 740 -4.89 6.00 34.72
C VAL A 740 -3.78 5.01 35.08
N PRO A 741 -2.75 5.41 35.85
CA PRO A 741 -1.65 4.51 36.20
C PRO A 741 -2.14 3.22 36.87
N LYS A 742 -1.49 2.09 36.56
CA LYS A 742 -1.84 0.75 37.08
C LYS A 742 -1.99 0.66 38.62
N ASP A 743 -1.27 1.52 39.35
CA ASP A 743 -1.22 1.55 40.82
C ASP A 743 -2.38 2.38 41.42
N VAL A 744 -3.27 2.90 40.58
CA VAL A 744 -4.40 3.79 40.94
C VAL A 744 -5.72 3.18 40.44
N THR A 745 -6.67 2.99 41.34
CA THR A 745 -7.99 2.38 41.05
C THR A 745 -9.17 3.33 41.18
N THR A 746 -8.90 4.64 41.24
CA THR A 746 -9.92 5.68 41.29
C THR A 746 -9.52 6.84 40.37
N THR A 747 -10.49 7.43 39.69
CA THR A 747 -10.25 8.64 38.88
C THR A 747 -11.47 9.55 38.93
N THR A 748 -11.23 10.84 38.68
CA THR A 748 -12.28 11.87 38.58
C THR A 748 -12.36 12.33 37.14
N LEU A 749 -13.42 11.94 36.43
CA LEU A 749 -13.72 12.50 35.12
C LEU A 749 -14.12 13.96 35.31
N ASN A 750 -13.53 14.87 34.52
CA ASN A 750 -13.74 16.32 34.63
C ASN A 750 -14.32 16.87 33.31
N ASP A 751 -14.71 18.14 33.35
CA ASP A 751 -15.21 18.92 32.21
C ASP A 751 -16.41 18.28 31.48
N LEU A 752 -17.26 17.59 32.26
CA LEU A 752 -18.48 16.95 31.78
C LEU A 752 -19.64 17.95 31.61
N GLU A 753 -20.60 17.60 30.76
CA GLU A 753 -21.85 18.34 30.55
C GLU A 753 -22.83 18.12 31.71
N PRO A 754 -23.48 19.17 32.27
CA PRO A 754 -24.45 19.03 33.36
C PRO A 754 -25.77 18.35 32.96
N GLY A 755 -26.21 17.37 33.76
CA GLY A 755 -27.42 16.58 33.53
C GLY A 755 -27.35 15.61 32.35
N THR A 756 -26.15 15.25 31.91
CA THR A 756 -25.90 14.31 30.81
C THR A 756 -25.60 12.91 31.37
N GLU A 757 -26.22 11.91 30.75
CA GLU A 757 -25.90 10.50 30.94
C GLU A 757 -24.61 10.15 30.18
N TYR A 758 -23.66 9.55 30.88
CA TYR A 758 -22.38 9.08 30.35
C TYR A 758 -22.24 7.57 30.54
N THR A 759 -22.14 6.82 29.44
CA THR A 759 -21.71 5.42 29.50
C THR A 759 -20.19 5.37 29.60
N ILE A 760 -19.70 4.86 30.73
CA ILE A 760 -18.29 4.85 31.13
C ILE A 760 -17.78 3.41 31.08
N THR A 761 -16.65 3.17 30.41
CA THR A 761 -15.99 1.85 30.39
C THR A 761 -14.56 1.95 30.94
N VAL A 762 -14.17 0.98 31.77
CA VAL A 762 -12.81 0.88 32.31
C VAL A 762 -12.19 -0.44 31.86
N ALA A 763 -11.10 -0.36 31.10
CA ALA A 763 -10.36 -1.51 30.60
C ALA A 763 -8.90 -1.48 31.07
N ALA A 764 -8.29 -2.65 31.25
CA ALA A 764 -6.89 -2.78 31.63
C ALA A 764 -6.02 -2.98 30.37
N GLN A 765 -4.88 -2.28 30.25
CA GLN A 765 -4.06 -2.28 29.03
C GLN A 765 -2.59 -2.65 29.30
N ARG A 766 -2.02 -3.44 28.38
CA ARG A 766 -0.61 -3.82 28.34
C ARG A 766 -0.10 -3.81 26.89
N GLY A 767 0.64 -2.78 26.50
CA GLY A 767 1.08 -2.53 25.13
C GLY A 767 -0.09 -2.51 24.13
N ARG A 768 -0.15 -3.54 23.26
CA ARG A 768 -1.24 -3.75 22.28
C ARG A 768 -2.36 -4.68 22.76
N GLN A 769 -2.32 -5.16 24.01
CA GLN A 769 -3.36 -6.00 24.59
C GLN A 769 -4.24 -5.17 25.53
N GLN A 770 -5.56 -5.35 25.44
CA GLN A 770 -6.57 -4.68 26.26
C GLN A 770 -7.51 -5.77 26.80
N SER A 771 -8.00 -5.61 28.04
CA SER A 771 -9.10 -6.42 28.57
C SER A 771 -10.41 -6.08 27.86
N THR A 772 -11.47 -6.88 28.05
CA THR A 772 -12.83 -6.33 27.92
C THR A 772 -13.02 -5.26 28.98
N GLY A 773 -13.75 -4.18 28.66
CA GLY A 773 -14.07 -3.13 29.63
C GLY A 773 -15.18 -3.55 30.60
N ALA A 774 -15.09 -3.12 31.86
CA ALA A 774 -16.24 -3.04 32.73
C ALA A 774 -17.01 -1.75 32.44
N THR A 775 -18.33 -1.80 32.33
CA THR A 775 -19.17 -0.66 31.94
C THR A 775 -20.12 -0.27 33.06
N ILE A 776 -20.27 1.04 33.29
CA ILE A 776 -21.29 1.63 34.17
C ILE A 776 -21.83 2.93 33.55
N ASP A 777 -23.11 3.21 33.74
CA ASP A 777 -23.72 4.48 33.36
C ASP A 777 -23.67 5.45 34.54
N GLY A 778 -23.12 6.64 34.31
CA GLY A 778 -22.93 7.70 35.30
C GLY A 778 -23.64 8.98 34.89
N PHE A 779 -24.34 9.62 35.83
CA PHE A 779 -25.09 10.84 35.59
C PHE A 779 -24.41 12.02 36.28
N THR A 780 -24.15 13.09 35.52
CA THR A 780 -23.79 14.38 36.12
C THR A 780 -25.02 15.02 36.78
N GLY A 781 -24.78 15.75 37.86
CA GLY A 781 -25.81 16.51 38.55
C GLY A 781 -26.32 17.72 37.74
N PHE A 782 -27.33 18.39 38.28
CA PHE A 782 -27.81 19.67 37.77
C PHE A 782 -26.93 20.81 38.29
N ARG A 783 -26.63 21.79 37.43
CA ARG A 783 -25.98 23.06 37.78
C ARG A 783 -27.06 24.06 38.25
N PRO A 784 -27.16 24.36 39.56
CA PRO A 784 -28.13 25.32 40.07
C PRO A 784 -27.77 26.77 39.69
N ILE A 785 -28.72 27.67 39.91
CA ILE A 785 -28.47 29.12 39.90
C ILE A 785 -27.55 29.47 41.08
N ILE A 786 -26.55 30.31 40.85
CA ILE A 786 -25.52 30.69 41.85
C ILE A 786 -25.77 32.09 42.42
N ALA A 787 -26.34 33.01 41.63
CA ALA A 787 -26.56 34.41 42.02
C ALA A 787 -27.83 35.00 41.37
N LEU A 788 -28.43 35.97 42.06
CA LEU A 788 -29.45 36.87 41.52
C LEU A 788 -28.83 38.21 41.14
N TYR A 789 -29.22 38.74 39.99
CA TYR A 789 -28.85 40.06 39.51
C TYR A 789 -30.08 40.97 39.60
N LEU A 790 -29.95 42.10 40.30
CA LEU A 790 -31.01 43.09 40.45
C LEU A 790 -30.68 44.32 39.60
N SER A 791 -31.60 44.73 38.73
CA SER A 791 -31.48 45.92 37.88
C SER A 791 -32.79 46.72 37.88
N ASP A 792 -32.73 47.94 37.34
CA ASP A 792 -33.91 48.78 37.07
C ASP A 792 -34.80 49.01 38.32
N VAL A 793 -34.13 49.25 39.46
CA VAL A 793 -34.77 49.56 40.74
C VAL A 793 -35.49 50.91 40.64
N THR A 794 -36.80 50.90 40.85
CA THR A 794 -37.62 52.11 40.99
C THR A 794 -38.15 52.24 42.43
N TRP A 795 -39.09 53.15 42.65
CA TRP A 795 -39.83 53.29 43.90
C TRP A 795 -40.95 52.25 44.07
N ASP A 796 -41.29 51.51 43.01
CA ASP A 796 -42.44 50.60 42.92
C ASP A 796 -42.14 49.25 42.25
N SER A 797 -40.92 49.04 41.72
CA SER A 797 -40.56 47.87 40.94
C SER A 797 -39.05 47.57 40.95
N VAL A 798 -38.71 46.34 40.57
CA VAL A 798 -37.33 45.91 40.27
C VAL A 798 -37.34 44.84 39.18
N MET A 799 -36.27 44.75 38.39
CA MET A 799 -36.01 43.61 37.52
C MET A 799 -35.04 42.64 38.21
N VAL A 800 -35.46 41.38 38.32
CA VAL A 800 -34.66 40.27 38.85
C VAL A 800 -34.25 39.39 37.67
N ALA A 801 -32.97 39.10 37.53
CA ALA A 801 -32.42 38.24 36.48
C ALA A 801 -31.46 37.19 37.07
N TRP A 802 -31.30 36.07 36.37
CA TRP A 802 -30.46 34.95 36.78
C TRP A 802 -29.87 34.22 35.58
N SER A 803 -28.76 33.51 35.81
CA SER A 803 -28.22 32.54 34.86
C SER A 803 -29.21 31.39 34.65
N ALA A 804 -29.37 30.90 33.42
CA ALA A 804 -30.10 29.65 33.20
C ALA A 804 -29.33 28.47 33.84
N PRO A 805 -30.00 27.57 34.59
CA PRO A 805 -29.40 26.32 35.06
C PRO A 805 -29.20 25.35 33.88
N ALA A 806 -28.34 24.35 34.09
CA ALA A 806 -28.09 23.27 33.14
C ALA A 806 -28.25 21.92 33.84
N PRO A 807 -29.15 21.02 33.39
CA PRO A 807 -30.12 21.21 32.31
C PRO A 807 -31.18 22.26 32.68
N PRO A 808 -32.03 22.70 31.73
CA PRO A 808 -33.07 23.71 32.00
C PRO A 808 -34.04 23.28 33.11
N ALA A 809 -34.41 24.20 33.99
CA ALA A 809 -35.39 23.94 35.04
C ALA A 809 -36.78 23.66 34.46
N ASP A 810 -37.63 22.95 35.22
CA ASP A 810 -39.06 22.85 34.90
C ASP A 810 -39.80 24.12 35.32
N LEU A 811 -39.46 24.64 36.51
CA LEU A 811 -40.03 25.87 37.05
C LEU A 811 -39.13 26.50 38.12
N TYR A 812 -39.33 27.80 38.35
CA TYR A 812 -38.74 28.52 39.48
C TYR A 812 -39.83 29.00 40.44
N ILE A 813 -39.47 29.12 41.71
CA ILE A 813 -40.27 29.79 42.73
C ILE A 813 -39.54 31.07 43.12
N LEU A 814 -40.04 32.22 42.65
CA LEU A 814 -39.60 33.54 43.10
C LEU A 814 -40.43 33.96 44.31
N THR A 815 -39.77 34.49 45.33
CA THR A 815 -40.39 35.05 46.53
C THR A 815 -39.76 36.40 46.83
N TYR A 816 -40.54 37.32 47.36
CA TYR A 816 -40.04 38.59 47.88
C TYR A 816 -40.80 38.99 49.14
N SER A 817 -40.08 39.59 50.08
CA SER A 817 -40.61 40.00 51.39
C SER A 817 -39.97 41.31 51.84
N SER A 818 -40.79 42.27 52.23
CA SER A 818 -40.34 43.44 53.00
C SER A 818 -39.67 43.00 54.32
N GLU A 819 -38.72 43.78 54.83
CA GLU A 819 -38.02 43.52 56.11
C GLU A 819 -39.01 43.30 57.28
N ASP A 820 -40.08 44.09 57.36
CA ASP A 820 -41.13 43.96 58.37
C ASP A 820 -42.01 42.70 58.22
N GLY A 821 -41.84 41.94 57.13
CA GLY A 821 -42.70 40.79 56.77
C GLY A 821 -44.16 41.16 56.45
N THR A 822 -44.46 42.45 56.25
CA THR A 822 -45.80 42.99 56.01
C THR A 822 -46.29 42.81 54.57
N ASP A 823 -45.38 42.93 53.62
CA ASP A 823 -45.60 42.63 52.20
C ASP A 823 -44.75 41.41 51.83
N THR A 824 -45.39 40.24 51.72
CA THR A 824 -44.75 38.97 51.34
C THR A 824 -45.51 38.35 50.17
N SER A 825 -44.82 38.11 49.05
CA SER A 825 -45.43 37.59 47.83
C SER A 825 -44.60 36.48 47.20
N LYS A 826 -45.29 35.53 46.57
CA LYS A 826 -44.72 34.33 45.92
C LYS A 826 -45.25 34.19 44.51
N VAL A 827 -44.35 34.04 43.55
CA VAL A 827 -44.65 33.93 42.12
C VAL A 827 -43.96 32.69 41.56
N THR A 828 -44.74 31.73 41.06
CA THR A 828 -44.21 30.62 40.27
C THR A 828 -43.91 31.11 38.86
N LEU A 829 -42.72 30.77 38.35
CA LEU A 829 -42.25 31.15 37.03
C LEU A 829 -41.92 29.89 36.22
N ASP A 830 -42.21 29.96 34.93
CA ASP A 830 -41.86 28.93 33.94
C ASP A 830 -40.33 28.77 33.84
N GLY A 831 -39.86 27.52 33.70
CA GLY A 831 -38.44 27.14 33.64
C GLY A 831 -37.65 27.79 32.50
N SER A 832 -38.34 28.22 31.44
CA SER A 832 -37.77 28.97 30.32
C SER A 832 -37.30 30.39 30.68
N LYS A 833 -37.73 30.96 31.81
CA LYS A 833 -37.46 32.36 32.17
C LYS A 833 -36.10 32.53 32.84
N THR A 834 -35.35 33.53 32.37
CA THR A 834 -34.08 34.02 32.96
C THR A 834 -34.20 35.39 33.63
N ARG A 835 -35.38 36.02 33.57
CA ARG A 835 -35.69 37.29 34.25
C ARG A 835 -37.18 37.46 34.53
N SER A 836 -37.50 38.28 35.54
CA SER A 836 -38.85 38.72 35.89
C SER A 836 -38.83 40.15 36.43
N SER A 837 -39.92 40.89 36.27
CA SER A 837 -40.13 42.21 36.89
C SER A 837 -41.12 42.05 38.04
N ILE A 838 -40.70 42.44 39.24
CA ILE A 838 -41.56 42.60 40.41
C ILE A 838 -42.11 44.02 40.38
N LYS A 839 -43.40 44.21 40.71
CA LYS A 839 -44.10 45.51 40.68
C LYS A 839 -45.10 45.61 41.82
N GLY A 840 -45.40 46.83 42.25
CA GLY A 840 -46.28 47.12 43.38
C GLY A 840 -45.56 47.18 44.73
N LEU A 841 -44.23 47.32 44.71
CA LEU A 841 -43.41 47.45 45.91
C LEU A 841 -43.68 48.80 46.61
N LEU A 842 -43.45 48.84 47.92
CA LEU A 842 -43.47 50.06 48.70
C LEU A 842 -42.19 50.88 48.47
N PRO A 843 -42.26 52.23 48.41
CA PRO A 843 -41.10 53.09 48.17
C PRO A 843 -40.23 53.25 49.42
N SER A 844 -38.93 53.53 49.24
CA SER A 844 -37.95 53.70 50.33
C SER A 844 -37.92 52.54 51.36
N THR A 845 -38.22 51.31 50.92
CA THR A 845 -38.43 50.11 51.75
C THR A 845 -37.42 49.02 51.38
N GLU A 846 -36.89 48.27 52.36
CA GLU A 846 -36.00 47.12 52.09
C GLU A 846 -36.79 45.82 51.86
N TYR A 847 -36.42 45.10 50.79
CA TYR A 847 -36.98 43.83 50.37
C TYR A 847 -35.88 42.78 50.24
N THR A 848 -36.11 41.60 50.82
CA THR A 848 -35.36 40.37 50.49
C THR A 848 -36.07 39.64 49.36
N VAL A 849 -35.32 39.28 48.31
CA VAL A 849 -35.78 38.45 47.19
C VAL A 849 -35.10 37.09 47.28
N SER A 850 -35.83 35.99 47.10
CA SER A 850 -35.25 34.64 46.99
C SER A 850 -35.85 33.82 45.85
N LEU A 851 -35.00 33.04 45.18
CA LEU A 851 -35.34 32.18 44.05
C LEU A 851 -34.93 30.73 44.33
N ILE A 852 -35.86 29.80 44.13
CA ILE A 852 -35.63 28.35 44.19
C ILE A 852 -35.83 27.76 42.79
N THR A 853 -34.90 26.92 42.35
CA THR A 853 -34.98 26.16 41.09
C THR A 853 -35.58 24.78 41.37
N ILE A 854 -36.47 24.30 40.51
CA ILE A 854 -37.07 22.95 40.61
C ILE A 854 -36.91 22.22 39.28
N GLN A 855 -36.45 20.96 39.37
CA GLN A 855 -36.19 20.08 38.24
C GLN A 855 -36.48 18.63 38.66
N GLY A 856 -37.48 18.01 38.06
CA GLY A 856 -38.06 16.77 38.54
C GLY A 856 -38.54 16.88 40.00
N GLU A 857 -38.14 15.93 40.85
CA GLU A 857 -38.39 15.99 42.29
C GLU A 857 -37.35 16.85 43.06
N VAL A 858 -36.26 17.23 42.40
CA VAL A 858 -35.10 17.90 43.02
C VAL A 858 -35.33 19.41 43.09
N LYS A 859 -34.86 20.01 44.19
CA LYS A 859 -35.00 21.44 44.48
C LYS A 859 -33.62 21.99 44.84
N SER A 860 -33.26 23.15 44.29
CA SER A 860 -32.06 23.87 44.72
C SER A 860 -32.24 24.44 46.13
N GLU A 861 -31.12 24.82 46.75
CA GLU A 861 -31.16 25.82 47.83
C GLU A 861 -31.69 27.16 47.30
N ALA A 862 -32.16 28.03 48.20
CA ALA A 862 -32.74 29.32 47.85
C ALA A 862 -31.65 30.39 47.68
N VAL A 863 -31.47 30.89 46.46
CA VAL A 863 -30.55 32.00 46.18
C VAL A 863 -31.21 33.30 46.60
N THR A 864 -30.59 34.07 47.48
CA THR A 864 -31.12 35.32 48.05
C THR A 864 -30.36 36.57 47.57
N ALA A 865 -31.06 37.70 47.55
CA ALA A 865 -30.48 39.04 47.39
C ALA A 865 -31.36 40.08 48.12
N THR A 866 -30.76 41.14 48.68
CA THR A 866 -31.48 42.25 49.33
C THR A 866 -31.42 43.54 48.51
N LEU A 867 -32.36 44.45 48.78
CA LEU A 867 -32.69 45.57 47.92
C LEU A 867 -33.44 46.66 48.69
N THR A 868 -33.04 47.93 48.59
CA THR A 868 -33.89 49.06 48.99
C THR A 868 -34.53 49.72 47.76
N THR A 869 -35.85 49.96 47.78
CA THR A 869 -36.56 50.68 46.70
C THR A 869 -36.30 52.19 46.75
N GLY A 870 -36.46 52.86 45.60
CA GLY A 870 -36.26 54.31 45.47
C GLY A 870 -37.33 55.16 46.18
N MET A 871 -37.06 56.48 46.28
CA MET A 871 -38.04 57.47 46.74
C MET A 871 -39.12 57.73 45.67
N ASP A 872 -40.37 57.93 46.08
CA ASP A 872 -41.46 58.21 45.14
C ASP A 872 -41.39 59.66 44.61
N PRO A 873 -41.66 59.88 43.30
CA PRO A 873 -41.60 61.21 42.69
C PRO A 873 -42.83 62.06 43.05
N PRO A 874 -42.74 63.41 42.93
CA PRO A 874 -43.91 64.30 42.98
C PRO A 874 -44.98 63.91 41.97
N LYS A 875 -46.25 64.14 42.31
CA LYS A 875 -47.42 63.71 41.52
C LYS A 875 -48.18 64.92 40.99
N GLU A 876 -48.89 64.75 39.88
CA GLU A 876 -49.84 65.75 39.33
C GLU A 876 -49.24 67.17 39.17
N MET A 877 -48.05 67.27 38.56
CA MET A 877 -47.46 68.54 38.17
C MET A 877 -48.36 69.25 37.15
N THR A 878 -48.77 70.47 37.47
CA THR A 878 -49.77 71.26 36.74
C THR A 878 -49.28 72.70 36.56
N VAL A 879 -49.60 73.31 35.42
CA VAL A 879 -49.29 74.72 35.11
C VAL A 879 -50.59 75.50 35.17
N SER A 880 -50.66 76.55 35.99
CA SER A 880 -51.92 77.28 36.25
C SER A 880 -52.02 78.63 35.53
N TYR A 881 -50.91 79.31 35.30
CA TYR A 881 -50.87 80.61 34.61
C TYR A 881 -49.47 80.88 34.04
N ALA A 882 -49.40 81.60 32.91
CA ALA A 882 -48.17 82.01 32.25
C ALA A 882 -48.29 83.45 31.75
N THR A 883 -47.26 84.26 32.00
CA THR A 883 -47.09 85.63 31.47
C THR A 883 -46.00 85.63 30.40
N GLU A 884 -45.59 86.82 29.94
CA GLU A 884 -44.46 87.02 29.04
C GLU A 884 -43.12 86.65 29.70
N ASP A 885 -43.05 86.69 31.03
CA ASP A 885 -41.83 86.63 31.86
C ASP A 885 -41.87 85.64 33.03
N SER A 886 -43.01 84.98 33.30
CA SER A 886 -43.20 84.09 34.46
C SER A 886 -44.22 82.96 34.22
N VAL A 887 -44.13 81.90 35.01
CA VAL A 887 -45.06 80.74 35.01
C VAL A 887 -45.33 80.29 36.44
N ILE A 888 -46.59 79.94 36.74
CA ILE A 888 -47.02 79.37 38.03
C ILE A 888 -47.28 77.87 37.87
N ILE A 889 -46.69 77.07 38.77
CA ILE A 889 -46.68 75.60 38.73
C ILE A 889 -47.13 75.06 40.09
N SER A 890 -47.90 73.97 40.11
CA SER A 890 -48.36 73.28 41.32
C SER A 890 -48.21 71.75 41.22
N TRP A 891 -48.08 71.05 42.34
CA TRP A 891 -47.91 69.59 42.41
C TRP A 891 -48.36 69.00 43.75
N LEU A 892 -48.52 67.67 43.79
CA LEU A 892 -48.81 66.90 45.00
C LEU A 892 -47.52 66.33 45.63
N ARG A 893 -47.48 66.34 46.97
CA ARG A 893 -46.34 65.87 47.78
C ARG A 893 -46.16 64.33 47.67
N PRO A 894 -44.91 63.83 47.55
CA PRO A 894 -44.58 62.41 47.73
C PRO A 894 -45.02 61.82 49.07
N PHE A 895 -45.12 60.50 49.15
CA PHE A 895 -45.41 59.79 50.40
C PHE A 895 -44.16 59.61 51.27
N THR A 896 -43.01 59.36 50.64
CA THR A 896 -41.73 59.22 51.35
C THR A 896 -41.22 60.58 51.86
N PRO A 897 -40.48 60.63 52.98
CA PRO A 897 -39.89 61.88 53.46
C PRO A 897 -38.74 62.35 52.54
N PHE A 898 -38.50 63.66 52.48
CA PHE A 898 -37.44 64.28 51.67
C PHE A 898 -37.11 65.67 52.23
N ASP A 899 -35.94 66.19 51.87
CA ASP A 899 -35.37 67.40 52.46
C ASP A 899 -35.88 68.65 51.73
N TYR A 900 -35.85 68.63 50.39
CA TYR A 900 -36.32 69.71 49.51
C TYR A 900 -36.75 69.19 48.14
N TYR A 901 -37.52 70.01 47.40
CA TYR A 901 -37.73 69.82 45.96
C TYR A 901 -36.68 70.58 45.16
N LYS A 902 -36.26 69.99 44.04
CA LYS A 902 -35.34 70.57 43.07
C LYS A 902 -36.09 70.72 41.75
N MET A 903 -36.23 71.96 41.29
CA MET A 903 -36.88 72.27 40.01
C MET A 903 -35.81 72.77 39.03
N SER A 904 -35.65 72.11 37.89
CA SER A 904 -34.83 72.59 36.78
C SER A 904 -35.68 72.93 35.57
N TYR A 905 -35.31 73.97 34.84
CA TYR A 905 -36.04 74.45 33.68
C TYR A 905 -35.07 74.77 32.55
N GLN A 906 -35.49 74.51 31.30
CA GLN A 906 -34.67 74.75 30.12
C GLN A 906 -35.46 75.25 28.92
N SER A 907 -34.85 76.17 28.17
CA SER A 907 -35.28 76.59 26.84
C SER A 907 -34.12 76.53 25.83
N ALA A 908 -32.92 76.95 26.26
CA ALA A 908 -31.64 76.70 25.57
C ALA A 908 -30.47 76.41 26.53
N ARG A 909 -30.61 76.80 27.80
CA ARG A 909 -29.72 76.51 28.93
C ARG A 909 -30.57 75.90 30.05
N VAL A 910 -30.00 74.97 30.81
CA VAL A 910 -30.59 74.46 32.05
C VAL A 910 -30.21 75.39 33.19
N ASP A 911 -31.20 75.93 33.89
CA ASP A 911 -31.03 76.55 35.21
C ASP A 911 -31.91 75.83 36.25
N SER A 912 -31.65 76.03 37.54
CA SER A 912 -32.31 75.27 38.61
C SER A 912 -32.51 76.04 39.91
N VAL A 913 -33.58 75.69 40.62
CA VAL A 913 -34.05 76.29 41.87
C VAL A 913 -34.25 75.17 42.91
N VAL A 914 -33.92 75.48 44.17
CA VAL A 914 -34.25 74.67 45.34
C VAL A 914 -35.49 75.26 46.01
N ILE A 915 -36.44 74.42 46.38
CA ILE A 915 -37.76 74.78 46.91
C ILE A 915 -38.03 73.92 48.16
N ASP A 916 -38.44 74.54 49.26
CA ASP A 916 -38.63 73.86 50.56
C ASP A 916 -39.74 72.79 50.55
N ASN A 917 -39.62 71.78 51.42
CA ASN A 917 -40.45 70.56 51.32
C ASN A 917 -41.92 70.69 51.74
N ASP A 918 -42.31 71.83 52.32
CA ASP A 918 -43.69 72.19 52.65
C ASP A 918 -44.43 72.89 51.49
N VAL A 919 -43.69 73.42 50.50
CA VAL A 919 -44.23 74.12 49.34
C VAL A 919 -44.80 73.15 48.30
N THR A 920 -45.98 73.47 47.76
CA THR A 920 -46.66 72.69 46.69
C THR A 920 -47.01 73.52 45.45
N ASN A 921 -46.65 74.81 45.43
CA ASN A 921 -46.76 75.67 44.28
C ASN A 921 -45.62 76.69 44.21
N TYR A 922 -45.18 77.04 43.00
CA TYR A 922 -44.03 77.93 42.79
C TYR A 922 -44.20 78.83 41.56
N THR A 923 -43.74 80.08 41.70
CA THR A 923 -43.65 81.10 40.66
C THR A 923 -42.25 81.12 40.06
N LEU A 924 -42.09 80.54 38.88
CA LEU A 924 -40.89 80.67 38.07
C LEU A 924 -40.93 82.02 37.33
N SER A 925 -39.85 82.79 37.33
CA SER A 925 -39.80 84.16 36.78
C SER A 925 -38.49 84.45 36.05
N SER A 926 -38.40 85.63 35.42
CA SER A 926 -37.27 86.03 34.57
C SER A 926 -37.12 85.18 33.29
N LEU A 927 -38.26 84.73 32.75
CA LEU A 927 -38.36 84.00 31.50
C LEU A 927 -38.37 84.96 30.29
N HIS A 928 -38.30 84.42 29.07
CA HIS A 928 -38.35 85.20 27.84
C HIS A 928 -39.71 85.04 27.13
N PRO A 929 -40.28 86.09 26.49
CA PRO A 929 -41.56 86.00 25.79
C PRO A 929 -41.57 85.00 24.64
N ALA A 930 -42.74 84.44 24.35
CA ALA A 930 -43.02 83.49 23.27
C ALA A 930 -41.95 82.39 23.11
N THR A 931 -41.55 81.78 24.22
CA THR A 931 -40.47 80.79 24.35
C THR A 931 -40.99 79.55 25.07
N GLU A 932 -40.65 78.36 24.58
CA GLU A 932 -40.97 77.09 25.25
C GLU A 932 -39.96 76.82 26.37
N TYR A 933 -40.48 76.41 27.53
CA TYR A 933 -39.69 75.93 28.65
C TYR A 933 -40.13 74.52 29.03
N GLU A 934 -39.19 73.58 29.04
CA GLU A 934 -39.35 72.25 29.63
C GLU A 934 -38.93 72.33 31.10
N ILE A 935 -39.80 71.90 32.01
CA ILE A 935 -39.63 72.07 33.45
C ILE A 935 -39.72 70.70 34.13
N ASN A 936 -38.67 70.37 34.86
CA ASN A 936 -38.47 69.12 35.57
C ASN A 936 -38.50 69.36 37.09
N LEU A 937 -39.15 68.48 37.83
CA LEU A 937 -39.27 68.55 39.29
C LEU A 937 -38.96 67.19 39.92
N ASN A 938 -38.00 67.12 40.83
CA ASN A 938 -37.73 65.94 41.67
C ASN A 938 -37.55 66.32 43.15
N VAL A 939 -37.56 65.32 44.04
CA VAL A 939 -37.23 65.50 45.46
C VAL A 939 -35.83 64.98 45.77
N VAL A 940 -35.18 65.60 46.76
CA VAL A 940 -33.83 65.25 47.22
C VAL A 940 -33.87 64.89 48.70
N ARG A 941 -33.14 63.83 49.08
CA ARG A 941 -32.88 63.43 50.47
C ARG A 941 -31.40 63.09 50.61
N GLY A 942 -30.64 63.92 51.30
CA GLY A 942 -29.18 63.84 51.37
C GLY A 942 -28.55 63.89 49.97
N SER A 943 -27.94 62.78 49.53
CA SER A 943 -27.35 62.63 48.19
C SER A 943 -28.21 61.81 47.22
N GLN A 944 -29.43 61.41 47.61
CA GLN A 944 -30.36 60.70 46.74
C GLN A 944 -31.36 61.66 46.12
N GLU A 945 -31.64 61.50 44.82
CA GLU A 945 -32.69 62.23 44.11
C GLU A 945 -33.76 61.26 43.60
N SER A 946 -35.03 61.66 43.63
CA SER A 946 -36.09 60.90 42.96
C SER A 946 -35.97 61.05 41.44
N LYS A 947 -36.68 60.20 40.70
CA LYS A 947 -37.02 60.49 39.30
C LYS A 947 -37.74 61.83 39.21
N SER A 948 -37.51 62.60 38.14
CA SER A 948 -38.27 63.81 37.86
C SER A 948 -39.63 63.52 37.23
N ILE A 949 -40.60 64.38 37.55
CA ILE A 949 -41.79 64.62 36.72
C ILE A 949 -41.50 65.84 35.83
N THR A 950 -42.05 65.85 34.61
CA THR A 950 -41.73 66.82 33.57
C THR A 950 -43.00 67.41 32.97
N THR A 951 -42.99 68.71 32.65
CA THR A 951 -44.04 69.40 31.91
C THR A 951 -43.43 70.44 30.96
N SER A 952 -44.12 70.83 29.89
CA SER A 952 -43.69 71.95 29.03
C SER A 952 -44.74 73.06 28.96
N VAL A 953 -44.26 74.29 28.80
CA VAL A 953 -45.07 75.50 28.83
C VAL A 953 -44.49 76.55 27.88
N PHE A 954 -45.35 77.30 27.22
CA PHE A 954 -44.97 78.50 26.47
C PHE A 954 -45.27 79.75 27.30
N THR A 955 -44.32 80.68 27.36
CA THR A 955 -44.58 82.06 27.80
C THR A 955 -45.45 82.81 26.79
N ALA A 956 -46.18 83.82 27.26
CA ALA A 956 -47.01 84.67 26.40
C ALA A 956 -46.16 85.52 25.43
N MET A 957 -46.78 86.01 24.36
CA MET A 957 -46.15 86.83 23.33
C MET A 957 -46.41 88.32 23.56
N ASP A 958 -45.35 89.12 23.59
CA ASP A 958 -45.40 90.57 23.79
C ASP A 958 -45.96 91.31 22.56
N MET A 959 -46.56 92.48 22.79
CA MET A 959 -47.37 93.19 21.78
C MET A 959 -46.59 94.26 20.99
N PRO A 960 -46.88 94.47 19.68
CA PRO A 960 -46.32 95.57 18.91
C PRO A 960 -46.77 96.93 19.48
N MET A 961 -45.98 97.98 19.27
CA MET A 961 -46.21 99.32 19.87
C MET A 961 -46.38 100.42 18.82
N GLU A 962 -46.92 101.57 19.24
CA GLU A 962 -46.98 102.83 18.46
C GLU A 962 -47.59 102.73 17.04
N LEU A 963 -48.65 101.93 16.86
CA LEU A 963 -49.41 101.91 15.60
C LEU A 963 -49.95 103.32 15.28
N THR A 964 -49.59 103.84 14.12
CA THR A 964 -49.97 105.17 13.63
C THR A 964 -50.34 105.14 12.15
N ALA A 965 -51.22 106.05 11.72
CA ALA A 965 -51.60 106.26 10.33
C ALA A 965 -51.12 107.63 9.84
N LEU A 966 -50.46 107.65 8.68
CA LEU A 966 -49.75 108.79 8.10
C LEU A 966 -50.13 108.96 6.62
N ASN A 967 -49.79 110.10 6.02
CA ASN A 967 -49.99 110.38 4.58
C ASN A 967 -51.42 110.07 4.09
N ILE A 968 -52.43 110.50 4.85
CA ILE A 968 -53.84 110.19 4.55
C ILE A 968 -54.31 111.00 3.35
N THR A 969 -54.96 110.31 2.42
CA THR A 969 -55.58 110.83 1.19
C THR A 969 -57.01 110.30 1.08
N PRO A 970 -57.86 110.83 0.17
CA PRO A 970 -59.24 110.33 0.02
C PRO A 970 -59.36 108.82 -0.28
N GLN A 971 -58.28 108.16 -0.75
CA GLN A 971 -58.30 106.76 -1.18
C GLN A 971 -57.18 105.88 -0.58
N GLY A 972 -56.38 106.37 0.37
CA GLY A 972 -55.25 105.61 0.93
C GLY A 972 -54.53 106.30 2.10
N ALA A 973 -53.82 105.51 2.92
CA ALA A 973 -53.04 105.97 4.07
C ALA A 973 -51.89 104.99 4.37
N LEU A 974 -50.80 105.45 4.98
CA LEU A 974 -49.64 104.63 5.36
C LEU A 974 -49.71 104.27 6.84
N LEU A 975 -49.78 102.98 7.17
CA LEU A 975 -49.68 102.48 8.54
C LEU A 975 -48.20 102.29 8.92
N ARG A 976 -47.84 102.56 10.19
CA ARG A 976 -46.49 102.33 10.74
C ARG A 976 -46.57 101.94 12.22
N TRP A 977 -45.70 101.03 12.66
CA TRP A 977 -45.66 100.51 14.04
C TRP A 977 -44.24 100.05 14.43
N ASN A 978 -43.99 99.91 15.72
CA ASN A 978 -42.76 99.32 16.27
C ASN A 978 -42.95 97.81 16.49
N PRO A 979 -41.95 96.97 16.16
CA PRO A 979 -42.01 95.53 16.39
C PRO A 979 -41.86 95.19 17.89
N PRO A 980 -42.42 94.04 18.34
CA PRO A 980 -42.16 93.50 19.69
C PRO A 980 -40.73 92.95 19.83
N LEU A 981 -40.36 92.56 21.05
CA LEU A 981 -39.10 91.91 21.38
C LEU A 981 -39.05 90.46 20.91
N SER A 982 -40.19 89.76 20.92
CA SER A 982 -40.28 88.42 20.32
C SER A 982 -40.27 88.47 18.79
N SER A 983 -39.65 87.45 18.18
CA SER A 983 -39.61 87.28 16.73
C SER A 983 -41.01 87.06 16.16
N VAL A 984 -41.46 87.95 15.26
CA VAL A 984 -42.78 87.87 14.62
C VAL A 984 -42.69 87.12 13.28
N ASP A 985 -43.59 86.15 13.07
CA ASP A 985 -43.78 85.53 11.75
C ASP A 985 -44.62 86.46 10.86
N ASN A 986 -45.79 86.88 11.36
CA ASN A 986 -46.71 87.77 10.65
C ASN A 986 -47.38 88.78 11.60
N TYR A 987 -47.71 89.94 11.05
CA TYR A 987 -48.65 90.91 11.62
C TYR A 987 -50.03 90.71 10.98
N VAL A 988 -51.07 90.62 11.80
CA VAL A 988 -52.46 90.56 11.34
C VAL A 988 -53.12 91.91 11.58
N PHE A 989 -53.53 92.55 10.49
CA PHE A 989 -54.27 93.80 10.52
C PHE A 989 -55.76 93.56 10.31
N THR A 990 -56.59 94.25 11.08
CA THR A 990 -58.05 94.31 10.89
C THR A 990 -58.45 95.76 10.66
N LEU A 991 -58.70 96.12 9.41
CA LEU A 991 -59.21 97.45 9.03
C LEU A 991 -60.75 97.42 9.13
N THR A 992 -61.31 98.18 10.07
CA THR A 992 -62.75 98.40 10.18
C THR A 992 -63.15 99.74 9.59
N CYS A 993 -64.20 99.73 8.76
CA CYS A 993 -64.79 100.90 8.13
C CYS A 993 -66.11 101.24 8.85
N ASN A 994 -66.24 102.48 9.36
CA ASN A 994 -67.39 102.96 10.13
C ASN A 994 -67.86 101.96 11.23
N GLN A 995 -66.92 101.24 11.86
CA GLN A 995 -67.15 100.18 12.86
C GLN A 995 -68.03 98.97 12.41
N VAL A 996 -68.41 98.85 11.14
CA VAL A 996 -69.35 97.81 10.66
C VAL A 996 -68.71 96.77 9.75
N THR A 997 -67.81 97.15 8.83
CA THR A 997 -67.16 96.20 7.91
C THR A 997 -65.68 96.03 8.22
N ALA A 998 -65.28 94.81 8.61
CA ALA A 998 -63.92 94.45 8.99
C ALA A 998 -63.24 93.64 7.87
N ASN A 999 -62.18 94.20 7.28
CA ASN A 999 -61.29 93.48 6.36
C ASN A 999 -59.99 93.11 7.08
N THR A 1000 -59.71 91.80 7.16
CA THR A 1000 -58.44 91.29 7.68
C THR A 1000 -57.42 91.09 6.56
N PHE A 1001 -56.16 91.43 6.82
CA PHE A 1001 -55.04 91.15 5.93
C PHE A 1001 -53.75 90.89 6.73
N LEU A 1002 -52.84 90.10 6.16
CA LEU A 1002 -51.55 89.78 6.77
C LEU A 1002 -50.43 90.61 6.15
N VAL A 1003 -49.43 90.92 6.98
CA VAL A 1003 -48.17 91.56 6.59
C VAL A 1003 -47.01 90.78 7.20
N GLU A 1004 -45.95 90.55 6.44
CA GLU A 1004 -44.77 89.79 6.87
C GLU A 1004 -44.11 90.43 8.12
N GLY A 1005 -43.71 89.61 9.10
CA GLY A 1005 -43.21 90.07 10.41
C GLY A 1005 -41.95 90.94 10.41
N VAL A 1006 -41.26 91.04 9.27
CA VAL A 1006 -40.08 91.89 9.07
C VAL A 1006 -40.45 93.35 8.74
N LYS A 1007 -41.68 93.63 8.33
CA LYS A 1007 -42.14 94.98 7.94
C LYS A 1007 -42.57 95.79 9.16
N GLN A 1008 -42.33 97.10 9.09
CA GLN A 1008 -42.69 98.10 10.11
C GLN A 1008 -43.70 99.14 9.58
N GLU A 1009 -44.03 99.07 8.28
CA GLU A 1009 -45.00 99.95 7.62
C GLU A 1009 -45.79 99.21 6.51
N HIS A 1010 -47.00 99.70 6.21
CA HIS A 1010 -47.89 99.13 5.20
C HIS A 1010 -48.83 100.18 4.57
N GLN A 1011 -48.88 100.24 3.23
CA GLN A 1011 -49.67 101.22 2.49
C GLN A 1011 -51.11 100.70 2.20
N LEU A 1012 -52.11 101.31 2.84
CA LEU A 1012 -53.52 101.13 2.49
C LEU A 1012 -53.86 101.86 1.19
N SER A 1013 -54.76 101.27 0.41
CA SER A 1013 -55.30 101.83 -0.84
C SER A 1013 -56.76 101.41 -1.04
N LYS A 1014 -57.48 102.08 -1.95
CA LYS A 1014 -58.92 101.89 -2.22
C LYS A 1014 -59.82 102.19 -1.01
N LEU A 1015 -59.41 103.12 -0.15
CA LEU A 1015 -60.27 103.68 0.88
C LEU A 1015 -61.38 104.53 0.23
N LYS A 1016 -62.47 104.76 0.96
CA LYS A 1016 -63.52 105.72 0.58
C LYS A 1016 -63.16 107.13 1.08
N PRO A 1017 -63.46 108.20 0.33
CA PRO A 1017 -63.38 109.59 0.82
C PRO A 1017 -64.36 109.86 1.98
N SER A 1018 -64.08 110.85 2.82
CA SER A 1018 -64.92 111.30 3.97
C SER A 1018 -65.53 110.11 4.73
N THR A 1019 -64.65 109.26 5.27
CA THR A 1019 -64.99 107.99 5.94
C THR A 1019 -64.01 107.69 7.08
N THR A 1020 -64.53 107.28 8.23
CA THR A 1020 -63.72 106.96 9.42
C THR A 1020 -63.26 105.50 9.42
N TYR A 1021 -61.97 105.27 9.67
CA TYR A 1021 -61.33 103.97 9.72
C TYR A 1021 -60.66 103.70 11.07
N SER A 1022 -60.77 102.46 11.55
CA SER A 1022 -60.08 101.97 12.75
C SER A 1022 -59.30 100.71 12.40
N VAL A 1023 -58.01 100.67 12.74
CA VAL A 1023 -57.10 99.57 12.41
C VAL A 1023 -56.64 98.90 13.70
N ALA A 1024 -56.98 97.62 13.86
CA ALA A 1024 -56.41 96.75 14.87
C ALA A 1024 -55.21 95.97 14.31
N LEU A 1025 -54.19 95.74 15.14
CA LEU A 1025 -52.94 95.04 14.84
C LEU A 1025 -52.57 94.10 15.98
N TYR A 1026 -52.27 92.83 15.68
CA TYR A 1026 -51.56 91.92 16.57
C TYR A 1026 -50.48 91.13 15.81
N ALA A 1027 -49.50 90.62 16.54
CA ALA A 1027 -48.42 89.79 16.01
C ALA A 1027 -48.69 88.29 16.25
N THR A 1028 -48.13 87.43 15.39
CA THR A 1028 -48.17 85.97 15.56
C THR A 1028 -46.78 85.33 15.44
N LYS A 1029 -46.56 84.26 16.21
CA LYS A 1029 -45.37 83.41 16.16
C LYS A 1029 -45.78 81.96 16.40
N GLY A 1030 -45.79 81.14 15.35
CA GLY A 1030 -46.33 79.79 15.40
C GLY A 1030 -47.77 79.76 15.95
N PRO A 1031 -48.06 79.02 17.04
CA PRO A 1031 -49.37 79.00 17.68
C PRO A 1031 -49.66 80.19 18.61
N GLN A 1032 -48.67 81.05 18.89
CA GLN A 1032 -48.80 82.17 19.82
C GLN A 1032 -49.28 83.45 19.12
N THR A 1033 -50.13 84.22 19.81
CA THR A 1033 -50.68 85.50 19.37
C THR A 1033 -50.46 86.57 20.43
N SER A 1034 -49.95 87.74 20.05
CA SER A 1034 -49.78 88.87 20.97
C SER A 1034 -51.11 89.55 21.32
N GLY A 1035 -51.07 90.49 22.27
CA GLY A 1035 -52.13 91.49 22.45
C GLY A 1035 -52.33 92.37 21.20
N THR A 1036 -53.52 92.99 21.11
CA THR A 1036 -53.96 93.80 19.97
C THR A 1036 -53.89 95.31 20.26
N VAL A 1037 -53.23 96.07 19.39
CA VAL A 1037 -53.16 97.55 19.44
C VAL A 1037 -54.05 98.16 18.35
N ILE A 1038 -54.66 99.32 18.61
CA ILE A 1038 -55.66 99.94 17.73
C ILE A 1038 -55.30 101.41 17.43
N ALA A 1039 -55.46 101.84 16.17
CA ALA A 1039 -55.29 103.23 15.74
C ALA A 1039 -56.44 103.68 14.81
N ASN A 1040 -56.89 104.93 14.95
CA ASN A 1040 -58.03 105.48 14.23
C ASN A 1040 -57.59 106.65 13.32
N PHE A 1041 -58.19 106.76 12.14
CA PHE A 1041 -57.97 107.88 11.21
C PHE A 1041 -59.17 108.12 10.29
N GLU A 1042 -59.18 109.22 9.56
CA GLU A 1042 -60.31 109.65 8.72
C GLU A 1042 -59.81 110.16 7.37
N THR A 1043 -60.44 109.73 6.28
CA THR A 1043 -60.09 110.15 4.92
C THR A 1043 -60.76 111.48 4.55
N PRO A 1044 -60.06 112.43 3.90
CA PRO A 1044 -60.69 113.66 3.43
C PRO A 1044 -61.64 113.43 2.25
N MET A 1045 -62.57 114.38 2.03
CA MET A 1045 -63.46 114.43 0.87
C MET A 1045 -62.69 114.68 -0.44
N ASP A 1046 -63.12 114.06 -1.55
CA ASP A 1046 -62.57 114.30 -2.89
C ASP A 1046 -63.29 115.45 -3.62
N ALA A 1047 -62.69 115.95 -4.71
CA ALA A 1047 -63.12 117.18 -5.38
C ALA A 1047 -63.76 116.94 -6.76
N PRO A 1048 -64.70 117.79 -7.20
CA PRO A 1048 -65.33 117.68 -8.52
C PRO A 1048 -64.29 117.69 -9.65
N LEU A 1049 -64.50 116.86 -10.67
CA LEU A 1049 -63.54 116.69 -11.76
C LEU A 1049 -63.99 117.41 -13.03
N ASN A 1050 -63.03 117.69 -13.94
CA ASN A 1050 -63.30 118.17 -15.30
C ASN A 1050 -64.21 119.42 -15.40
N LEU A 1051 -63.99 120.42 -14.53
CA LEU A 1051 -64.69 121.71 -14.59
C LEU A 1051 -64.30 122.50 -15.86
N THR A 1052 -65.26 122.72 -16.76
CA THR A 1052 -65.07 123.40 -18.05
C THR A 1052 -66.10 124.51 -18.29
N ALA A 1053 -65.80 125.40 -19.24
CA ALA A 1053 -66.71 126.44 -19.72
C ALA A 1053 -66.85 126.36 -21.24
N SER A 1054 -68.07 126.48 -21.75
CA SER A 1054 -68.45 126.30 -23.16
C SER A 1054 -69.63 127.22 -23.56
N GLU A 1055 -70.01 127.23 -24.84
CA GLU A 1055 -71.13 128.02 -25.39
C GLU A 1055 -71.15 129.51 -24.94
N VAL A 1056 -69.97 130.13 -24.87
CA VAL A 1056 -69.79 131.51 -24.44
C VAL A 1056 -70.22 132.47 -25.56
N ASN A 1057 -71.11 133.41 -25.25
CA ASN A 1057 -71.49 134.53 -26.12
C ASN A 1057 -71.15 135.89 -25.47
N HIS A 1058 -71.78 137.00 -25.87
CA HIS A 1058 -71.51 138.33 -25.30
C HIS A 1058 -72.09 138.53 -23.89
N ARG A 1059 -73.09 137.75 -23.45
CA ARG A 1059 -73.77 137.93 -22.15
C ARG A 1059 -74.05 136.64 -21.35
N SER A 1060 -73.71 135.46 -21.85
CA SER A 1060 -73.83 134.20 -21.11
C SER A 1060 -72.78 133.16 -21.49
N ALA A 1061 -72.63 132.15 -20.62
CA ALA A 1061 -71.72 131.01 -20.77
C ALA A 1061 -72.29 129.76 -20.09
N LEU A 1062 -71.98 128.57 -20.61
CA LEU A 1062 -72.33 127.28 -20.01
C LEU A 1062 -71.11 126.75 -19.22
N ILE A 1063 -71.31 126.30 -17.99
CA ILE A 1063 -70.30 125.66 -17.14
C ILE A 1063 -70.70 124.21 -16.90
N SER A 1064 -69.77 123.26 -16.88
CA SER A 1064 -70.05 121.85 -16.56
C SER A 1064 -68.87 121.13 -15.87
N TRP A 1065 -69.17 120.07 -15.12
CA TRP A 1065 -68.21 119.27 -14.33
C TRP A 1065 -68.70 117.82 -14.17
N GLN A 1066 -67.86 116.98 -13.56
CA GLN A 1066 -68.19 115.64 -13.08
C GLN A 1066 -68.27 115.62 -11.54
N PRO A 1067 -69.21 114.85 -10.96
CA PRO A 1067 -69.39 114.76 -9.51
C PRO A 1067 -68.19 114.06 -8.82
N PRO A 1068 -67.96 114.34 -7.52
CA PRO A 1068 -67.02 113.56 -6.69
C PRO A 1068 -67.56 112.16 -6.38
N ILE A 1069 -66.72 111.32 -5.74
CA ILE A 1069 -67.06 109.97 -5.30
C ILE A 1069 -67.71 109.98 -3.91
N ALA A 1070 -67.40 110.96 -3.06
CA ALA A 1070 -68.14 111.22 -1.83
C ALA A 1070 -69.60 111.61 -2.15
N ASP A 1071 -70.56 111.08 -1.37
CA ASP A 1071 -71.90 111.67 -1.28
C ASP A 1071 -71.78 113.10 -0.73
N ILE A 1072 -72.49 114.06 -1.32
CA ILE A 1072 -72.41 115.50 -1.00
C ILE A 1072 -73.83 116.09 -0.90
N ASP A 1073 -73.97 117.22 -0.20
CA ASP A 1073 -75.25 117.91 -0.06
C ASP A 1073 -75.47 118.92 -1.20
N ASN A 1074 -74.41 119.63 -1.62
CA ASN A 1074 -74.47 120.66 -2.65
C ASN A 1074 -73.08 121.00 -3.24
N TYR A 1075 -73.09 121.82 -4.30
CA TYR A 1075 -71.90 122.53 -4.78
C TYR A 1075 -71.99 124.03 -4.52
N MET A 1076 -70.85 124.64 -4.20
CA MET A 1076 -70.64 126.07 -4.14
C MET A 1076 -69.90 126.52 -5.40
N LEU A 1077 -70.62 127.10 -6.36
CA LEU A 1077 -70.05 127.70 -7.57
C LEU A 1077 -69.91 129.20 -7.40
N THR A 1078 -68.70 129.73 -7.52
CA THR A 1078 -68.48 131.19 -7.51
C THR A 1078 -67.74 131.67 -8.74
N TYR A 1079 -68.24 132.73 -9.36
CA TYR A 1079 -67.60 133.35 -10.50
C TYR A 1079 -67.30 134.83 -10.23
N LYS A 1080 -66.17 135.31 -10.73
CA LYS A 1080 -65.71 136.70 -10.55
C LYS A 1080 -65.26 137.33 -11.87
N SER A 1081 -65.67 138.57 -12.12
CA SER A 1081 -65.03 139.42 -13.14
C SER A 1081 -63.62 139.83 -12.68
N VAL A 1082 -62.77 140.24 -13.63
CA VAL A 1082 -61.54 141.00 -13.38
C VAL A 1082 -61.82 142.28 -12.55
N ASP A 1083 -62.99 142.92 -12.74
CA ASP A 1083 -63.42 144.12 -12.02
C ASP A 1083 -63.86 143.87 -10.56
N GLY A 1084 -63.53 142.71 -9.99
CA GLY A 1084 -63.74 142.37 -8.57
C GLY A 1084 -65.16 141.93 -8.19
N ASN A 1085 -66.17 142.13 -9.05
CA ASN A 1085 -67.53 141.63 -8.83
C ASN A 1085 -67.56 140.09 -8.81
N ARG A 1086 -67.65 139.51 -7.61
CA ARG A 1086 -67.88 138.07 -7.35
C ARG A 1086 -69.38 137.81 -7.17
N LYS A 1087 -69.90 136.75 -7.78
CA LYS A 1087 -71.19 136.14 -7.51
C LYS A 1087 -70.99 134.70 -7.00
N GLU A 1088 -71.91 134.24 -6.17
CA GLU A 1088 -71.87 132.96 -5.47
C GLU A 1088 -73.24 132.30 -5.65
N LEU A 1089 -73.24 131.07 -6.15
CA LEU A 1089 -74.42 130.24 -6.39
C LEU A 1089 -74.22 128.92 -5.64
N ILE A 1090 -75.27 128.47 -4.97
CA ILE A 1090 -75.38 127.13 -4.41
C ILE A 1090 -76.18 126.33 -5.43
N LEU A 1091 -75.64 125.17 -5.82
CA LEU A 1091 -76.19 124.25 -6.81
C LEU A 1091 -76.47 122.92 -6.12
N ASP A 1092 -77.51 122.20 -6.54
CA ASP A 1092 -77.90 120.96 -5.88
C ASP A 1092 -76.91 119.83 -6.20
N ALA A 1093 -76.83 118.78 -5.36
CA ALA A 1093 -75.86 117.69 -5.54
C ALA A 1093 -75.99 116.95 -6.89
N GLU A 1094 -77.18 116.98 -7.51
CA GLU A 1094 -77.46 116.40 -8.82
C GLU A 1094 -76.99 117.30 -10.00
N ASP A 1095 -76.69 118.58 -9.76
CA ASP A 1095 -76.25 119.50 -10.81
C ASP A 1095 -74.85 119.14 -11.32
N THR A 1096 -74.75 119.03 -12.65
CA THR A 1096 -73.48 118.79 -13.37
C THR A 1096 -73.17 119.88 -14.39
N TRP A 1097 -74.06 120.86 -14.54
CA TRP A 1097 -73.90 122.02 -15.40
C TRP A 1097 -74.78 123.20 -14.96
N ILE A 1098 -74.41 124.42 -15.35
CA ILE A 1098 -75.26 125.61 -15.22
C ILE A 1098 -74.95 126.63 -16.33
N ARG A 1099 -75.97 127.35 -16.82
CA ARG A 1099 -75.79 128.51 -17.70
C ARG A 1099 -75.76 129.80 -16.87
N LEU A 1100 -74.65 130.52 -16.93
CA LEU A 1100 -74.47 131.82 -16.30
C LEU A 1100 -74.94 132.91 -17.26
N GLU A 1101 -75.90 133.75 -16.86
CA GLU A 1101 -76.47 134.81 -17.71
C GLU A 1101 -76.34 136.20 -17.08
N GLY A 1102 -76.52 137.25 -17.90
CA GLY A 1102 -76.36 138.64 -17.47
C GLY A 1102 -74.91 139.01 -17.19
N LEU A 1103 -73.97 138.40 -17.93
CA LEU A 1103 -72.55 138.72 -17.90
C LEU A 1103 -72.28 140.03 -18.67
N ALA A 1104 -71.19 140.72 -18.32
CA ALA A 1104 -70.71 141.88 -19.06
C ALA A 1104 -70.06 141.46 -20.38
N GLU A 1105 -70.13 142.32 -21.39
CA GLU A 1105 -69.57 142.08 -22.73
C GLU A 1105 -68.02 142.24 -22.68
N THR A 1106 -67.27 141.49 -23.49
CA THR A 1106 -65.78 141.51 -23.55
C THR A 1106 -65.03 141.30 -22.21
N THR A 1107 -65.61 140.57 -21.26
CA THR A 1107 -65.11 140.46 -19.87
C THR A 1107 -64.65 139.03 -19.54
N GLU A 1108 -63.47 138.88 -18.90
CA GLU A 1108 -62.99 137.59 -18.39
C GLU A 1108 -63.62 137.26 -17.02
N TYR A 1109 -64.05 136.01 -16.88
CA TYR A 1109 -64.61 135.44 -15.67
C TYR A 1109 -63.83 134.19 -15.22
N THR A 1110 -63.33 134.22 -13.98
CA THR A 1110 -62.84 132.99 -13.32
C THR A 1110 -63.99 132.34 -12.56
N VAL A 1111 -64.24 131.05 -12.80
CA VAL A 1111 -65.19 130.21 -12.06
C VAL A 1111 -64.44 129.29 -11.11
N ARG A 1112 -64.97 129.12 -9.90
CA ARG A 1112 -64.50 128.18 -8.87
C ARG A 1112 -65.67 127.31 -8.44
N LEU A 1113 -65.44 126.01 -8.31
CA LEU A 1113 -66.40 125.03 -7.81
C LEU A 1113 -65.80 124.30 -6.62
N GLN A 1114 -66.62 124.07 -5.60
CA GLN A 1114 -66.29 123.28 -4.42
C GLN A 1114 -67.52 122.43 -4.08
N ALA A 1115 -67.35 121.17 -3.70
CA ALA A 1115 -68.44 120.36 -3.16
C ALA A 1115 -68.45 120.44 -1.63
N ALA A 1116 -69.61 120.25 -1.00
CA ALA A 1116 -69.73 120.30 0.45
C ALA A 1116 -70.72 119.25 1.01
N ARG A 1117 -70.49 118.85 2.26
CA ARG A 1117 -71.39 118.01 3.07
C ARG A 1117 -71.37 118.54 4.51
N GLY A 1118 -72.46 119.18 4.93
CA GLY A 1118 -72.58 119.86 6.22
C GLY A 1118 -71.54 120.96 6.41
N LEU A 1119 -70.46 120.64 7.15
CA LEU A 1119 -69.31 121.52 7.39
C LEU A 1119 -68.03 121.06 6.68
N GLU A 1120 -68.00 119.84 6.12
CA GLU A 1120 -66.90 119.39 5.29
C GLU A 1120 -67.01 119.96 3.88
N THR A 1121 -65.86 120.29 3.29
CA THR A 1121 -65.79 120.81 1.93
C THR A 1121 -64.62 120.16 1.18
N SER A 1122 -64.80 119.95 -0.12
CA SER A 1122 -63.74 119.44 -0.99
C SER A 1122 -62.62 120.46 -1.17
N VAL A 1123 -61.52 120.05 -1.80
CA VAL A 1123 -60.59 121.01 -2.42
C VAL A 1123 -61.32 121.81 -3.51
N ILE A 1124 -61.02 123.10 -3.65
CA ILE A 1124 -61.61 123.99 -4.66
C ILE A 1124 -60.97 123.73 -6.03
N VAL A 1125 -61.79 123.60 -7.08
CA VAL A 1125 -61.39 123.47 -8.48
C VAL A 1125 -61.80 124.71 -9.27
N SER A 1126 -61.07 125.09 -10.32
CA SER A 1126 -61.32 126.36 -11.02
C SER A 1126 -61.01 126.36 -12.52
N THR A 1127 -61.78 127.14 -13.29
CA THR A 1127 -61.62 127.35 -14.74
C THR A 1127 -61.88 128.83 -15.09
N ALA A 1128 -61.64 129.26 -16.33
CA ALA A 1128 -61.84 130.65 -16.76
C ALA A 1128 -62.28 130.77 -18.23
N PHE A 1129 -63.02 131.83 -18.55
CA PHE A 1129 -63.52 132.12 -19.91
C PHE A 1129 -63.76 133.63 -20.12
N THR A 1130 -63.91 134.09 -21.37
CA THR A 1130 -64.11 135.52 -21.71
C THR A 1130 -65.29 135.70 -22.67
N THR A 1131 -66.17 136.67 -22.39
CA THR A 1131 -67.37 136.95 -23.20
C THR A 1131 -67.08 137.68 -24.52
N GLY A 1132 -67.97 137.50 -25.49
CA GLY A 1132 -67.89 138.10 -26.83
C GLY A 1132 -68.33 139.57 -26.93
N ASN A 1133 -68.46 140.04 -28.18
CA ASN A 1133 -68.79 141.42 -28.56
C ASN A 1133 -69.97 141.42 -29.55
N ARG A 1134 -70.78 142.50 -29.61
CA ARG A 1134 -71.95 142.60 -30.52
C ARG A 1134 -71.54 142.78 -31.99
N LEU A 1135 -72.34 142.22 -32.92
CA LEU A 1135 -72.10 142.28 -34.37
C LEU A 1135 -72.75 143.51 -35.04
N PHE A 1136 -73.93 143.93 -34.59
CA PHE A 1136 -74.67 145.09 -35.08
C PHE A 1136 -75.03 146.01 -33.91
N ALA A 1137 -74.42 147.20 -33.85
CA ALA A 1137 -74.59 148.14 -32.74
C ALA A 1137 -75.93 148.92 -32.76
N THR A 1138 -76.41 149.29 -33.96
CA THR A 1138 -77.73 149.93 -34.17
C THR A 1138 -78.62 149.05 -35.07
N PRO A 1139 -79.12 147.92 -34.56
CA PRO A 1139 -79.92 146.97 -35.33
C PRO A 1139 -81.20 147.63 -35.86
N GLN A 1140 -81.47 147.44 -37.15
CA GLN A 1140 -82.55 148.10 -37.88
C GLN A 1140 -83.83 147.25 -37.99
N ASN A 1141 -83.75 145.96 -37.66
CA ASN A 1141 -84.84 145.01 -37.69
C ASN A 1141 -84.57 143.85 -36.71
N CYS A 1142 -85.58 143.02 -36.46
CA CYS A 1142 -85.48 141.86 -35.57
C CYS A 1142 -84.41 140.85 -36.02
N ALA A 1143 -84.27 140.61 -37.33
CA ALA A 1143 -83.23 139.74 -37.87
C ALA A 1143 -81.79 140.16 -37.48
N GLN A 1144 -81.50 141.46 -37.34
CA GLN A 1144 -80.18 141.94 -36.88
C GLN A 1144 -79.97 141.76 -35.36
N HIS A 1145 -81.04 141.71 -34.55
CA HIS A 1145 -80.96 141.28 -33.15
C HIS A 1145 -80.72 139.76 -33.05
N LEU A 1146 -81.40 138.96 -33.87
CA LEU A 1146 -81.16 137.51 -33.94
C LEU A 1146 -79.72 137.19 -34.37
N LEU A 1147 -79.16 137.94 -35.33
CA LEU A 1147 -77.75 137.83 -35.73
C LEU A 1147 -76.75 138.41 -34.71
N ASN A 1148 -77.20 139.15 -33.69
CA ASN A 1148 -76.43 139.46 -32.49
C ASN A 1148 -76.42 138.31 -31.47
N GLY A 1149 -77.09 137.18 -31.74
CA GLY A 1149 -77.26 136.06 -30.81
C GLY A 1149 -78.43 136.21 -29.84
N GLU A 1150 -79.30 137.20 -30.03
CA GLU A 1150 -80.46 137.43 -29.17
C GLU A 1150 -81.67 136.66 -29.72
N SER A 1151 -81.89 135.43 -29.23
CA SER A 1151 -82.80 134.43 -29.79
C SER A 1151 -84.19 134.32 -29.13
N LEU A 1152 -84.48 135.15 -28.13
CA LEU A 1152 -85.73 135.13 -27.38
C LEU A 1152 -86.79 136.05 -28.00
N ASN A 1153 -88.06 135.70 -27.83
CA ASN A 1153 -89.17 136.57 -28.25
C ASN A 1153 -89.35 137.72 -27.25
N GLY A 1154 -89.62 138.93 -27.75
CA GLY A 1154 -89.81 140.09 -26.86
C GLY A 1154 -89.93 141.43 -27.58
N VAL A 1155 -90.01 142.51 -26.81
CA VAL A 1155 -89.94 143.88 -27.34
C VAL A 1155 -88.48 144.29 -27.48
N TYR A 1156 -88.04 144.52 -28.71
CA TYR A 1156 -86.71 145.01 -29.03
C TYR A 1156 -86.81 146.43 -29.60
N THR A 1157 -85.78 147.25 -29.40
CA THR A 1157 -85.69 148.57 -30.04
C THR A 1157 -84.95 148.44 -31.36
N ILE A 1158 -85.56 148.89 -32.47
CA ILE A 1158 -84.93 148.94 -33.80
C ILE A 1158 -84.73 150.38 -34.24
N TYR A 1159 -83.65 150.65 -34.97
CA TYR A 1159 -83.23 152.01 -35.34
C TYR A 1159 -83.46 152.28 -36.83
N ILE A 1160 -84.50 153.06 -37.13
CA ILE A 1160 -84.83 153.42 -38.52
C ILE A 1160 -83.72 154.32 -39.06
N ASN A 1161 -83.31 154.09 -40.32
CA ASN A 1161 -82.21 154.79 -40.99
C ASN A 1161 -80.84 154.78 -40.26
N ARG A 1162 -80.63 153.88 -39.27
CA ARG A 1162 -79.44 153.79 -38.39
C ARG A 1162 -79.22 154.98 -37.46
N ASP A 1163 -80.20 155.88 -37.34
CA ASP A 1163 -80.12 157.00 -36.41
C ASP A 1163 -80.49 156.52 -35.00
N ALA A 1164 -79.54 156.62 -34.06
CA ALA A 1164 -79.73 156.22 -32.67
C ALA A 1164 -80.85 156.99 -31.95
N ASN A 1165 -81.19 158.19 -32.44
CA ASN A 1165 -82.28 159.00 -31.89
C ASN A 1165 -83.67 158.62 -32.47
N GLN A 1166 -83.75 157.72 -33.46
CA GLN A 1166 -85.01 157.22 -34.04
C GLN A 1166 -85.22 155.73 -33.73
N GLY A 1167 -85.01 155.37 -32.46
CA GLY A 1167 -85.33 154.04 -31.93
C GLY A 1167 -86.84 153.84 -31.79
N VAL A 1168 -87.38 152.84 -32.47
CA VAL A 1168 -88.79 152.41 -32.37
C VAL A 1168 -88.83 151.05 -31.68
N GLN A 1169 -89.66 150.91 -30.64
CA GLN A 1169 -89.91 149.62 -30.02
C GLN A 1169 -90.87 148.79 -30.87
N VAL A 1170 -90.45 147.57 -31.17
CA VAL A 1170 -91.22 146.59 -31.96
C VAL A 1170 -91.19 145.26 -31.24
N TYR A 1171 -92.29 144.50 -31.31
CA TYR A 1171 -92.27 143.12 -30.84
C TYR A 1171 -91.62 142.23 -31.91
N CYS A 1172 -90.53 141.57 -31.56
CA CYS A 1172 -89.86 140.58 -32.38
C CYS A 1172 -90.26 139.18 -31.93
N ASP A 1173 -90.93 138.44 -32.82
CA ASP A 1173 -90.99 136.99 -32.75
C ASP A 1173 -89.74 136.43 -33.46
N MET A 1174 -88.82 135.89 -32.66
CA MET A 1174 -87.58 135.27 -33.11
C MET A 1174 -87.76 133.77 -33.39
N THR A 1175 -88.66 133.10 -32.66
CA THR A 1175 -88.82 131.63 -32.74
C THR A 1175 -89.68 131.18 -33.91
N THR A 1176 -90.70 131.95 -34.28
CA THR A 1176 -91.77 131.48 -35.17
C THR A 1176 -91.55 131.89 -36.63
N ASP A 1177 -91.07 133.12 -36.86
CA ASP A 1177 -90.94 133.72 -38.20
C ASP A 1177 -89.56 134.40 -38.42
N GLY A 1178 -88.54 133.99 -37.64
CA GLY A 1178 -87.14 134.39 -37.83
C GLY A 1178 -86.85 135.90 -37.76
N GLY A 1179 -87.68 136.68 -37.07
CA GLY A 1179 -87.58 138.14 -37.03
C GLY A 1179 -88.07 138.85 -38.31
N GLY A 1180 -88.96 138.23 -39.09
CA GLY A 1180 -89.46 138.77 -40.37
C GLY A 1180 -90.49 139.90 -40.26
N TRP A 1181 -91.40 139.87 -39.27
CA TRP A 1181 -92.49 140.85 -39.15
C TRP A 1181 -92.19 141.97 -38.15
N ILE A 1182 -92.79 143.14 -38.40
CA ILE A 1182 -92.77 144.30 -37.51
C ILE A 1182 -94.22 144.71 -37.22
N VAL A 1183 -94.60 144.70 -35.94
CA VAL A 1183 -95.85 145.29 -35.44
C VAL A 1183 -95.51 146.52 -34.62
N SER A 1184 -95.96 147.70 -35.08
CA SER A 1184 -95.78 148.96 -34.37
C SER A 1184 -96.80 149.09 -33.23
N VAL A 1185 -96.34 149.10 -31.99
CA VAL A 1185 -97.20 149.18 -30.80
C VAL A 1185 -97.35 150.64 -30.36
N SER A 1186 -98.53 151.23 -30.53
CA SER A 1186 -98.85 152.61 -30.11
C SER A 1186 -99.95 152.63 -29.05
N TYR A 1187 -99.58 152.85 -27.78
CA TYR A 1187 -100.53 152.94 -26.66
C TYR A 1187 -100.84 154.39 -26.26
N THR A 1188 -102.13 154.68 -26.11
CA THR A 1188 -102.65 155.84 -25.35
C THR A 1188 -103.36 155.35 -24.09
N TRP A 1189 -103.23 156.09 -22.99
CA TRP A 1189 -103.64 155.66 -21.65
C TRP A 1189 -105.06 156.10 -21.27
N TRP A 1190 -105.87 155.20 -20.70
CA TRP A 1190 -106.98 155.53 -19.78
C TRP A 1190 -107.20 154.44 -18.70
N GLN A 1191 -106.84 154.79 -17.47
CA GLN A 1191 -107.25 154.33 -16.13
C GLN A 1191 -107.84 152.92 -15.83
N ASN A 1192 -107.15 152.26 -14.86
CA ASN A 1192 -107.66 151.53 -13.69
C ASN A 1192 -108.23 150.09 -13.86
N PRO A 1193 -108.19 149.24 -12.79
CA PRO A 1193 -107.69 149.49 -11.43
C PRO A 1193 -106.45 148.68 -10.99
N CYS A 1194 -105.78 149.18 -9.95
CA CYS A 1194 -104.61 148.62 -9.24
C CYS A 1194 -103.34 148.44 -10.09
#